data_AF-A0AB35UL69-F1
#
_entry.id   AF-A0AB35UL69-F1
#
_cell.length_a   1.000
_cell.length_b   1.000
_cell.length_c   1.000
_cell.angle_alpha   90.00
_cell.angle_beta   90.00
_cell.angle_gamma   90.00
#
_symmetry.space_group_name_H-M   'P 1'
#
loop_
_entity.id
_entity.type
_entity.pdbx_description
1 polymer ?
#
loop_
_entity_poly.entity_id
_entity_poly.type
_entity_poly.pdbx_seq_one_letter_code
_entity_poly.pdbx_strand_id
1 'polypeptide(L)'
;MFQSLKKLFFVCSLILSSCVVTIYAESENPLVYDEAQGSFQEFLDQQSGDVKIVMEKSFTDKISIPDTITSLEIDLAGHSISGTMYANGIPLTISNGETGGIYGGSHNKNITANPRITLNNIRLRGDLYGGGCSDDGNSANVNGNVIVKLNSIRFTDEVENPPGMGNAHEVYGGGKAINGGQANVENTQVYVSNSYTSSIYGGGYAEGGTANVSGNSSLTVESLTSYGDMVGCGYLGGNNSTANCGSVELTVKNTYFPASWSNFQKAIQSGLIIGGSLNYYDDTNLEGNVSGNITVNVIDTDIYGRIIGGSYLDNGGDTSVGSINLLIDGVKKFYEYRLENTGINPMINNEKLYLDGANDDDLNDGRSGSFVKGNVNAVIKNSDLSSVITSGTINGDISVEFTDGGEIAGLQGINKIILGAPLLISSFVHEPTPIQIELKGDWKNGIKALTLGGKADNSLFTGKNLIYGEDEVSYWMTDGLVETPTIEPEPDHSSSHSGGSTSSTIVKGETETTVKVDNKTGSLSSSVVKKLVQENEKVPVVIENSDMKITYPKGALGDLTGALSVNVTVDGKDEITKKAAEKAGEAVMTLNFKEEKMFSAQQSVKIEIKTDTELVGKTLYYQKYDEETNQLVLVMPTVVNEEGWLEVSQLEAGCYVLSETIDPYWHKTVTDDWYYFDEQGQTVTGWLADNSDWYYLEEKGTMHKGWLSLDDTWYCMNDAGKLIKGWNPQGSIWYYHDATGSLVKNQWIWDEGSWYYIDHTGSMLRDGYTPDGFHVNQSGVYDY
;
A
#
# COMPACT_ATOMS: atom_id res chain seq x y z
N MET A 1 -2.06 63.72 7.12
CA MET A 1 -1.86 62.74 8.20
C MET A 1 -0.57 61.91 8.02
N PHE A 2 -0.19 61.49 6.82
CA PHE A 2 1.07 60.76 6.57
C PHE A 2 2.38 61.58 6.56
N GLN A 3 2.35 62.92 6.57
CA GLN A 3 3.55 63.76 6.73
C GLN A 3 3.83 64.18 8.19
N SER A 4 2.90 63.95 9.10
CA SER A 4 3.04 64.33 10.51
C SER A 4 3.69 63.24 11.37
N LEU A 5 3.68 61.97 10.93
CA LEU A 5 4.32 60.85 11.64
C LEU A 5 5.86 60.85 11.50
N LYS A 6 6.40 61.32 10.36
CA LYS A 6 7.86 61.41 10.13
C LYS A 6 8.56 62.45 11.01
N LYS A 7 7.84 63.43 11.55
CA LYS A 7 8.40 64.44 12.47
C LYS A 7 8.41 63.99 13.94
N LEU A 8 7.64 62.96 14.31
CA LEU A 8 7.67 62.42 15.68
C LEU A 8 8.91 61.52 15.88
N PHE A 9 9.33 60.78 14.85
CA PHE A 9 10.53 59.94 14.90
C PHE A 9 11.86 60.71 14.90
N PHE A 10 11.89 61.96 14.42
CA PHE A 10 13.11 62.78 14.44
C PHE A 10 13.34 63.51 15.77
N VAL A 11 12.31 63.61 16.62
CA VAL A 11 12.41 64.28 17.93
C VAL A 11 12.77 63.29 19.05
N CYS A 12 12.45 62.00 18.91
CA CYS A 12 12.87 60.98 19.87
C CYS A 12 14.33 60.52 19.70
N SER A 13 14.93 60.67 18.51
CA SER A 13 16.33 60.32 18.25
C SER A 13 17.37 61.31 18.82
N LEU A 14 16.92 62.42 19.43
CA LEU A 14 17.80 63.44 20.04
C LEU A 14 17.76 63.50 21.57
N ILE A 15 16.99 62.63 22.25
CA ILE A 15 16.84 62.67 23.73
C ILE A 15 17.34 61.37 24.43
N LEU A 16 17.76 60.33 23.71
CA LEU A 16 18.23 59.07 24.32
C LEU A 16 19.73 58.77 24.08
N SER A 17 20.59 59.79 24.04
CA SER A 17 22.05 59.60 24.00
C SER A 17 22.71 59.39 25.38
N SER A 18 21.96 59.11 26.44
CA SER A 18 22.55 58.89 27.78
C SER A 18 21.69 58.11 28.78
N CYS A 19 20.82 57.22 28.30
CA CYS A 19 20.18 56.22 29.16
C CYS A 19 20.14 54.88 28.43
N VAL A 20 20.87 53.89 28.95
CA VAL A 20 20.62 52.48 28.67
C VAL A 20 19.25 52.16 29.25
N VAL A 21 18.21 52.28 28.43
CA VAL A 21 16.90 51.70 28.73
C VAL A 21 16.82 50.46 27.86
N THR A 22 17.01 49.29 28.49
CA THR A 22 16.67 48.00 27.91
C THR A 22 15.16 48.00 27.66
N ILE A 23 14.75 48.22 26.41
CA ILE A 23 13.35 48.08 26.01
C ILE A 23 13.11 46.59 25.82
N TYR A 24 12.63 45.92 26.87
CA TYR A 24 11.94 44.65 26.72
C TYR A 24 10.58 44.95 26.07
N ALA A 25 10.51 44.76 24.76
CA ALA A 25 9.24 44.59 24.09
C ALA A 25 9.04 43.08 23.91
N GLU A 26 8.13 42.49 24.68
CA GLU A 26 7.40 41.30 24.25
C GLU A 26 6.66 41.69 22.96
N SER A 27 7.35 41.52 21.83
CA SER A 27 6.80 41.80 20.52
C SER A 27 6.11 40.54 20.02
N GLU A 28 4.78 40.54 20.00
CA GLU A 28 3.97 39.52 19.31
C GLU A 28 4.27 39.46 17.80
N ASN A 29 4.97 40.47 17.24
CA ASN A 29 5.38 40.48 15.84
C ASN A 29 6.83 39.95 15.69
N PRO A 30 7.09 39.07 14.72
CA PRO A 30 8.43 38.58 14.46
C PRO A 30 9.34 39.73 14.03
N LEU A 31 10.60 39.67 14.44
CA LEU A 31 11.64 40.59 14.01
C LEU A 31 11.94 40.35 12.54
N VAL A 32 12.07 41.43 11.77
CA VAL A 32 12.52 41.36 10.38
C VAL A 32 14.00 41.66 10.35
N TYR A 33 14.79 40.75 9.77
CA TYR A 33 16.23 40.89 9.65
C TYR A 33 16.65 41.22 8.20
N ASP A 34 17.45 42.29 8.04
CA ASP A 34 18.06 42.76 6.78
C ASP A 34 19.55 43.13 7.00
N GLU A 35 20.39 43.01 5.96
CA GLU A 35 21.85 43.24 5.95
C GLU A 35 22.23 44.66 6.41
N ALA A 36 21.31 45.62 6.34
CA ALA A 36 21.50 46.96 6.91
C ALA A 36 21.73 46.95 8.44
N GLN A 37 21.41 45.84 9.12
CA GLN A 37 21.55 45.66 10.57
C GLN A 37 22.89 45.01 10.99
N GLY A 38 23.79 44.72 10.04
CA GLY A 38 25.08 44.08 10.30
C GLY A 38 25.12 42.62 9.84
N SER A 39 26.03 41.82 10.41
CA SER A 39 26.02 40.37 10.20
C SER A 39 24.91 39.71 11.02
N PHE A 40 24.44 38.53 10.60
CA PHE A 40 23.33 37.87 11.28
C PHE A 40 23.73 37.43 12.69
N GLN A 41 25.01 37.09 12.89
CA GLN A 41 25.55 36.82 14.22
C GLN A 41 25.49 38.06 15.13
N GLU A 42 25.94 39.23 14.65
CA GLU A 42 25.88 40.48 15.44
C GLU A 42 24.44 40.88 15.77
N PHE A 43 23.49 40.58 14.89
CA PHE A 43 22.07 40.76 15.16
C PHE A 43 21.58 39.84 16.28
N LEU A 44 21.91 38.55 16.22
CA LEU A 44 21.55 37.58 17.26
C LEU A 44 22.18 37.92 18.62
N ASP A 45 23.44 38.37 18.63
CA ASP A 45 24.17 38.77 19.83
C ASP A 45 23.50 39.92 20.61
N GLN A 46 22.61 40.69 19.95
CA GLN A 46 21.83 41.77 20.56
C GLN A 46 20.48 41.31 21.10
N GLN A 47 20.07 40.06 20.84
CA GLN A 47 18.77 39.54 21.27
C GLN A 47 18.85 38.80 22.62
N SER A 48 17.70 38.68 23.28
CA SER A 48 17.56 37.91 24.52
C SER A 48 16.13 37.42 24.70
N GLY A 49 15.95 36.32 25.45
CA GLY A 49 14.64 35.69 25.65
C GLY A 49 14.19 34.88 24.45
N ASP A 50 12.87 34.76 24.25
CA ASP A 50 12.30 34.03 23.13
C ASP A 50 12.25 34.93 21.88
N VAL A 51 12.87 34.48 20.80
CA VAL A 51 13.13 35.29 19.61
C VAL A 51 12.48 34.65 18.39
N LYS A 52 11.75 35.47 17.62
CA LYS A 52 11.15 35.08 16.33
C LYS A 52 11.67 35.98 15.22
N ILE A 53 12.10 35.41 14.11
CA ILE A 53 12.74 36.13 13.00
C ILE A 53 12.08 35.72 11.67
N VAL A 54 11.84 36.68 10.79
CA VAL A 54 11.60 36.46 9.36
C VAL A 54 12.79 37.02 8.57
N MET A 55 13.34 36.20 7.67
CA MET A 55 14.49 36.55 6.84
C MET A 55 14.07 37.25 5.55
N GLU A 56 14.78 38.31 5.17
CA GLU A 56 14.60 38.99 3.86
C GLU A 56 15.72 38.69 2.86
N LYS A 57 16.75 37.92 3.25
CA LYS A 57 17.88 37.57 2.38
C LYS A 57 18.57 36.28 2.81
N SER A 58 19.36 35.69 1.90
CA SER A 58 20.24 34.55 2.16
C SER A 58 21.59 34.95 2.76
N PHE A 59 22.17 34.08 3.58
CA PHE A 59 23.46 34.28 4.25
C PHE A 59 24.31 33.01 4.25
N THR A 60 25.62 33.16 4.40
CA THR A 60 26.58 32.06 4.29
C THR A 60 27.41 31.80 5.54
N ASP A 61 27.25 32.64 6.56
CA ASP A 61 28.09 32.60 7.76
C ASP A 61 27.72 31.44 8.69
N LYS A 62 28.71 30.98 9.45
CA LYS A 62 28.47 30.10 10.60
C LYS A 62 27.79 30.90 11.70
N ILE A 63 26.79 30.32 12.33
CA ILE A 63 25.95 31.00 13.34
C ILE A 63 26.03 30.23 14.64
N SER A 64 26.30 30.91 15.74
CA SER A 64 26.17 30.37 17.10
C SER A 64 25.09 31.13 17.84
N ILE A 65 24.05 30.42 18.31
CA ILE A 65 22.98 31.05 19.07
C ILE A 65 23.54 31.50 20.43
N PRO A 66 23.37 32.78 20.82
CA PRO A 66 23.84 33.29 22.11
C PRO A 66 23.05 32.72 23.29
N ASP A 67 23.73 32.48 24.42
CA ASP A 67 23.11 31.99 25.67
C ASP A 67 22.06 32.96 26.27
N THR A 68 21.98 34.20 25.78
CA THR A 68 20.93 35.17 26.15
C THR A 68 19.57 34.83 25.55
N ILE A 69 19.54 34.05 24.46
CA ILE A 69 18.32 33.58 23.79
C ILE A 69 17.84 32.28 24.44
N THR A 70 16.57 32.23 24.83
CA THR A 70 15.94 31.06 25.47
C THR A 70 15.23 30.15 24.47
N SER A 71 14.81 30.68 23.32
CA SER A 71 14.35 29.92 22.15
C SER A 71 14.44 30.76 20.88
N LEU A 72 14.66 30.12 19.73
CA LEU A 72 14.78 30.79 18.44
C LEU A 72 13.87 30.15 17.39
N GLU A 73 13.02 30.97 16.77
CA GLU A 73 12.19 30.60 15.62
C GLU A 73 12.59 31.46 14.41
N ILE A 74 12.92 30.82 13.29
CA ILE A 74 13.33 31.48 12.05
C ILE A 74 12.42 31.02 10.91
N ASP A 75 11.68 31.95 10.31
CA ASP A 75 11.10 31.75 8.98
C ASP A 75 12.08 32.28 7.94
N LEU A 76 12.60 31.38 7.10
CA LEU A 76 13.55 31.73 6.05
C LEU A 76 12.86 32.44 4.87
N ALA A 77 11.53 32.36 4.74
CA ALA A 77 10.76 33.01 3.67
C ALA A 77 11.33 32.76 2.25
N GLY A 78 11.82 31.55 1.99
CA GLY A 78 12.43 31.12 0.73
C GLY A 78 13.93 31.40 0.61
N HIS A 79 14.55 32.02 1.61
CA HIS A 79 15.98 32.29 1.66
C HIS A 79 16.77 31.12 2.25
N SER A 80 18.10 31.27 2.26
CA SER A 80 19.02 30.21 2.69
C SER A 80 20.00 30.68 3.76
N ILE A 81 20.25 29.85 4.77
CA ILE A 81 21.40 29.94 5.67
C ILE A 81 22.38 28.84 5.28
N SER A 82 23.40 29.11 4.46
CA SER A 82 24.28 28.04 3.97
C SER A 82 25.34 27.59 4.99
N GLY A 83 25.62 28.40 6.01
CA GLY A 83 26.58 28.06 7.05
C GLY A 83 26.00 27.10 8.08
N THR A 84 26.90 26.47 8.84
CA THR A 84 26.53 25.62 9.96
C THR A 84 25.96 26.44 11.10
N MET A 85 24.86 25.98 11.69
CA MET A 85 24.29 26.60 12.89
C MET A 85 24.57 25.79 14.16
N TYR A 86 24.94 26.46 15.24
CA TYR A 86 25.20 25.89 16.55
C TYR A 86 24.13 26.40 17.53
N ALA A 87 23.15 25.56 17.84
CA ALA A 87 22.08 25.89 18.77
C ALA A 87 22.49 25.73 20.23
N ASN A 88 23.51 24.91 20.53
CA ASN A 88 24.08 24.76 21.87
C ASN A 88 23.05 24.34 22.95
N GLY A 89 22.03 23.57 22.56
CA GLY A 89 20.94 23.11 23.40
C GLY A 89 19.76 24.06 23.53
N ILE A 90 19.80 25.22 22.86
CA ILE A 90 18.68 26.15 22.77
C ILE A 90 17.62 25.59 21.82
N PRO A 91 16.33 25.58 22.22
CA PRO A 91 15.23 25.23 21.32
C PRO A 91 15.25 26.07 20.03
N LEU A 92 15.26 25.39 18.89
CA LEU A 92 15.40 25.99 17.57
C LEU A 92 14.32 25.47 16.63
N THR A 93 13.58 26.39 16.01
CA THR A 93 12.65 26.11 14.93
C THR A 93 13.06 26.85 13.67
N ILE A 94 13.13 26.16 12.53
CA ILE A 94 13.41 26.79 11.22
C ILE A 94 12.36 26.34 10.22
N SER A 95 11.81 27.29 9.45
CA SER A 95 10.78 27.00 8.44
C SER A 95 11.07 27.65 7.08
N ASN A 96 10.56 27.04 6.01
CA ASN A 96 10.40 27.60 4.66
C ASN A 96 11.67 28.11 3.96
N GLY A 97 12.64 27.25 3.70
CA GLY A 97 13.84 27.66 2.96
C GLY A 97 14.94 26.61 2.94
N GLU A 98 16.19 27.05 2.91
CA GLU A 98 17.34 26.16 2.93
C GLU A 98 18.27 26.45 4.12
N THR A 99 18.82 25.42 4.75
CA THR A 99 19.82 25.58 5.81
C THR A 99 20.97 24.60 5.65
N GLY A 100 22.17 24.97 6.09
CA GLY A 100 23.32 24.09 6.25
C GLY A 100 23.16 23.17 7.46
N GLY A 101 24.23 22.46 7.83
CA GLY A 101 24.21 21.54 8.97
C GLY A 101 23.90 22.23 10.30
N ILE A 102 23.34 21.48 11.24
CA ILE A 102 22.85 22.01 12.52
C ILE A 102 23.38 21.16 13.68
N TYR A 103 24.02 21.82 14.64
CA TYR A 103 24.34 21.26 15.96
C TYR A 103 23.27 21.69 16.96
N GLY A 104 22.26 20.83 17.15
CA GLY A 104 21.15 21.05 18.06
C GLY A 104 21.56 20.94 19.53
N GLY A 105 22.31 19.91 19.88
CA GLY A 105 22.97 19.77 21.18
C GLY A 105 24.18 20.71 21.24
N SER A 106 25.39 20.16 21.26
CA SER A 106 26.63 20.94 21.35
C SER A 106 27.74 20.36 20.49
N HIS A 107 28.81 21.12 20.29
CA HIS A 107 30.02 20.64 19.62
C HIS A 107 31.22 20.74 20.59
N ASN A 108 31.86 19.63 20.93
CA ASN A 108 33.00 19.54 21.86
C ASN A 108 32.82 20.26 23.21
N LYS A 109 31.58 20.39 23.68
CA LYS A 109 31.25 21.07 24.94
C LYS A 109 30.14 20.32 25.66
N ASN A 110 30.33 19.99 26.93
CA ASN A 110 29.25 19.44 27.75
C ASN A 110 28.21 20.51 28.08
N ILE A 111 26.93 20.16 28.01
CA ILE A 111 25.80 21.04 28.34
C ILE A 111 24.77 20.33 29.23
N THR A 112 23.97 21.12 29.94
CA THR A 112 22.79 20.65 30.67
C THR A 112 21.60 21.40 30.13
N ALA A 113 20.89 20.78 29.20
CA ALA A 113 19.81 21.40 28.43
C ALA A 113 18.89 20.30 27.88
N ASN A 114 17.73 20.70 27.36
CA ASN A 114 16.83 19.80 26.64
C ASN A 114 16.72 20.29 25.18
N PRO A 115 17.69 19.95 24.31
CA PRO A 115 17.68 20.40 22.91
C PRO A 115 16.38 20.02 22.22
N ARG A 116 15.78 20.99 21.51
CA ARG A 116 14.57 20.79 20.72
C ARG A 116 14.75 21.40 19.36
N ILE A 117 14.91 20.58 18.33
CA ILE A 117 15.07 21.04 16.95
C ILE A 117 13.82 20.70 16.17
N THR A 118 13.20 21.71 15.56
CA THR A 118 12.04 21.54 14.68
C THR A 118 12.34 22.18 13.32
N LEU A 119 12.32 21.38 12.26
CA LEU A 119 12.48 21.86 10.89
C LEU A 119 11.19 21.60 10.10
N ASN A 120 10.68 22.62 9.41
CA ASN A 120 9.46 22.52 8.60
C ASN A 120 9.70 23.05 7.18
N ASN A 121 9.46 22.23 6.15
CA ASN A 121 9.61 22.66 4.76
C ASN A 121 11.01 23.23 4.49
N ILE A 122 12.04 22.43 4.80
CA ILE A 122 13.45 22.81 4.71
C ILE A 122 14.19 21.92 3.72
N ARG A 123 15.00 22.54 2.86
CA ARG A 123 16.07 21.86 2.13
C ARG A 123 17.35 21.90 2.98
N LEU A 124 17.80 20.74 3.47
CA LEU A 124 18.93 20.63 4.39
C LEU A 124 20.21 20.22 3.64
N ARG A 125 21.23 21.08 3.71
CA ARG A 125 22.54 20.96 3.02
C ARG A 125 23.68 20.57 3.97
N GLY A 126 23.38 19.73 4.95
CA GLY A 126 24.35 19.26 5.94
C GLY A 126 23.73 18.29 6.92
N ASP A 127 24.55 17.69 7.76
CA ASP A 127 24.07 16.78 8.81
C ASP A 127 23.31 17.52 9.90
N LEU A 128 22.43 16.78 10.58
CA LEU A 128 21.73 17.25 11.76
C LEU A 128 22.17 16.45 12.99
N TYR A 129 22.71 17.16 13.99
CA TYR A 129 23.13 16.60 15.27
C TYR A 129 22.15 17.01 16.35
N GLY A 130 21.17 16.15 16.67
CA GLY A 130 20.20 16.38 17.74
C GLY A 130 20.87 16.46 19.11
N GLY A 131 21.72 15.49 19.43
CA GLY A 131 22.57 15.49 20.61
C GLY A 131 23.88 16.24 20.40
N GLY A 132 24.89 15.89 21.21
CA GLY A 132 26.22 16.49 21.06
C GLY A 132 27.05 15.80 19.97
N CYS A 133 27.97 16.54 19.39
CA CYS A 133 28.99 16.02 18.47
C CYS A 133 30.37 16.23 19.09
N SER A 134 31.13 15.15 19.22
CA SER A 134 32.48 15.17 19.78
C SER A 134 33.48 14.50 18.85
N ASP A 135 34.67 15.09 18.74
CA ASP A 135 35.80 14.57 18.00
C ASP A 135 37.10 14.61 18.82
N ASP A 136 38.14 13.89 18.37
CA ASP A 136 39.53 13.99 18.83
C ASP A 136 39.72 13.96 20.36
N GLY A 137 39.04 13.04 21.03
CA GLY A 137 39.13 12.85 22.49
C GLY A 137 38.35 13.88 23.33
N ASN A 138 37.58 14.78 22.71
CA ASN A 138 36.74 15.75 23.41
C ASN A 138 35.44 15.14 23.94
N SER A 139 34.68 15.94 24.70
CA SER A 139 33.35 15.54 25.18
C SER A 139 32.26 16.56 24.81
N ALA A 140 31.13 16.05 24.34
CA ALA A 140 29.92 16.79 24.00
C ALA A 140 28.69 16.10 24.61
N ASN A 141 28.72 15.87 25.92
CA ASN A 141 27.61 15.27 26.65
C ASN A 141 26.46 16.27 26.81
N VAL A 142 25.23 15.81 26.59
CA VAL A 142 24.00 16.56 26.84
C VAL A 142 23.28 15.91 28.02
N ASN A 143 23.36 16.54 29.19
CA ASN A 143 22.60 16.11 30.37
C ASN A 143 21.15 16.61 30.24
N GLY A 144 20.36 15.90 29.47
CA GLY A 144 18.93 16.14 29.27
C GLY A 144 18.38 15.45 28.03
N ASN A 145 17.12 15.72 27.75
CA ASN A 145 16.36 15.04 26.69
C ASN A 145 16.51 15.77 25.35
N VAL A 146 16.78 15.01 24.29
CA VAL A 146 16.88 15.51 22.92
C VAL A 146 15.59 15.20 22.18
N ILE A 147 15.01 16.22 21.55
CA ILE A 147 13.86 16.07 20.66
C ILE A 147 14.19 16.66 19.29
N VAL A 148 14.03 15.86 18.24
CA VAL A 148 14.19 16.27 16.85
C VAL A 148 12.88 16.03 16.11
N LYS A 149 12.37 17.05 15.43
CA LYS A 149 11.14 17.00 14.63
C LYS A 149 11.40 17.52 13.23
N LEU A 150 11.24 16.67 12.23
CA LEU A 150 11.54 16.94 10.83
C LEU A 150 10.27 16.75 10.01
N ASN A 151 9.75 17.82 9.43
CA ASN A 151 8.53 17.78 8.63
C ASN A 151 8.81 18.36 7.24
N SER A 152 8.58 17.57 6.20
CA SER A 152 8.81 18.00 4.81
C SER A 152 10.25 18.45 4.55
N ILE A 153 11.21 17.59 4.89
CA ILE A 153 12.64 17.84 4.69
C ILE A 153 13.11 17.20 3.39
N ARG A 154 13.99 17.90 2.67
CA ARG A 154 14.72 17.36 1.51
C ARG A 154 16.22 17.51 1.72
N PHE A 155 16.95 16.39 1.73
CA PHE A 155 18.41 16.42 1.73
C PHE A 155 18.95 16.55 0.29
N THR A 156 19.92 17.44 0.06
CA THR A 156 20.19 17.97 -1.29
C THR A 156 20.96 17.05 -2.23
N ASP A 157 21.74 16.14 -1.69
CA ASP A 157 22.72 15.38 -2.48
C ASP A 157 22.13 14.07 -3.03
N GLU A 158 20.90 13.71 -2.65
CA GLU A 158 20.19 12.51 -3.11
C GLU A 158 19.36 12.73 -4.39
N VAL A 159 19.08 13.99 -4.77
CA VAL A 159 18.30 14.31 -5.98
C VAL A 159 19.19 14.64 -7.18
N GLU A 160 20.46 15.01 -6.94
CA GLU A 160 21.39 15.49 -7.99
C GLU A 160 22.48 14.47 -8.37
N ASN A 161 22.60 13.35 -7.65
CA ASN A 161 23.49 12.23 -8.00
C ASN A 161 22.70 10.92 -8.14
N PRO A 162 23.13 9.98 -9.00
CA PRO A 162 22.54 8.64 -9.04
C PRO A 162 22.56 7.99 -7.65
N PRO A 163 21.62 7.08 -7.34
CA PRO A 163 21.58 6.40 -6.04
C PRO A 163 22.94 5.75 -5.74
N GLY A 164 23.55 6.10 -4.61
CA GLY A 164 24.83 5.52 -4.15
C GLY A 164 26.12 6.26 -4.56
N MET A 165 26.07 7.52 -4.99
CA MET A 165 27.26 8.28 -5.44
C MET A 165 27.65 9.55 -4.65
N GLY A 166 27.00 9.88 -3.52
CA GLY A 166 27.35 11.07 -2.72
C GLY A 166 27.36 10.83 -1.21
N ASN A 167 28.08 11.68 -0.47
CA ASN A 167 28.02 11.75 1.00
C ASN A 167 26.60 12.21 1.40
N ALA A 168 25.69 11.27 1.58
CA ALA A 168 24.34 11.59 2.02
C ALA A 168 24.41 12.22 3.42
N HIS A 169 23.64 13.29 3.62
CA HIS A 169 23.58 14.00 4.90
C HIS A 169 22.68 13.24 5.87
N GLU A 170 23.20 12.97 7.07
CA GLU A 170 22.55 12.06 8.03
C GLU A 170 21.89 12.80 9.19
N VAL A 171 20.99 12.11 9.88
CA VAL A 171 20.35 12.59 11.11
C VAL A 171 20.83 11.77 12.29
N TYR A 172 21.48 12.45 13.25
CA TYR A 172 21.95 11.85 14.49
C TYR A 172 21.05 12.33 15.65
N GLY A 173 20.10 11.50 16.05
CA GLY A 173 19.16 11.77 17.13
C GLY A 173 19.83 11.89 18.49
N GLY A 174 20.72 10.95 18.81
CA GLY A 174 21.57 10.99 19.99
C GLY A 174 22.86 11.78 19.74
N GLY A 175 23.94 11.34 20.39
CA GLY A 175 25.26 11.94 20.19
C GLY A 175 26.02 11.34 19.02
N LYS A 176 26.93 12.11 18.43
CA LYS A 176 27.96 11.63 17.49
C LYS A 176 29.33 11.74 18.14
N ALA A 177 30.08 10.64 18.19
CA ALA A 177 31.40 10.60 18.78
C ALA A 177 32.40 9.92 17.84
N ILE A 178 33.45 10.65 17.46
CA ILE A 178 34.50 10.13 16.58
C ILE A 178 35.89 10.27 17.22
N ASN A 179 36.85 9.43 16.83
CA ASN A 179 38.27 9.53 17.24
C ASN A 179 38.48 9.71 18.76
N GLY A 180 37.90 8.83 19.57
CA GLY A 180 38.00 8.83 21.03
C GLY A 180 37.07 9.84 21.72
N GLY A 181 36.22 10.54 20.97
CA GLY A 181 35.24 11.48 21.52
C GLY A 181 34.18 10.81 22.40
N GLN A 182 33.49 11.62 23.20
CA GLN A 182 32.36 11.21 24.04
C GLN A 182 31.13 12.11 23.84
N ALA A 183 30.01 11.55 23.41
CA ALA A 183 28.76 12.29 23.19
C ALA A 183 27.56 11.53 23.76
N ASN A 184 27.35 11.63 25.07
CA ASN A 184 26.25 10.94 25.76
C ASN A 184 25.02 11.84 25.92
N VAL A 185 23.83 11.24 25.93
CA VAL A 185 22.54 11.92 26.15
C VAL A 185 21.64 11.14 27.12
N GLU A 186 20.62 11.79 27.70
CA GLU A 186 19.66 11.10 28.59
C GLU A 186 18.63 10.30 27.80
N ASN A 187 17.79 10.97 27.00
CA ASN A 187 16.78 10.32 26.16
C ASN A 187 16.76 10.98 24.78
N THR A 188 16.36 10.23 23.75
CA THR A 188 16.20 10.75 22.38
C THR A 188 14.79 10.48 21.86
N GLN A 189 14.23 11.47 21.18
CA GLN A 189 12.97 11.35 20.46
C GLN A 189 13.12 12.02 19.09
N VAL A 190 13.13 11.22 18.03
CA VAL A 190 13.25 11.68 16.66
C VAL A 190 11.95 11.37 15.93
N TYR A 191 11.33 12.41 15.36
CA TYR A 191 10.13 12.31 14.54
C TYR A 191 10.44 12.85 13.16
N VAL A 192 10.24 12.04 12.13
CA VAL A 192 10.43 12.43 10.73
C VAL A 192 9.15 12.14 9.95
N SER A 193 8.62 13.16 9.27
CA SER A 193 7.41 13.03 8.46
C SER A 193 7.54 13.69 7.09
N ASN A 194 6.90 13.10 6.07
CA ASN A 194 6.73 13.70 4.73
C ASN A 194 8.05 14.13 4.07
N SER A 195 9.14 13.43 4.33
CA SER A 195 10.49 13.86 3.97
C SER A 195 11.13 12.95 2.90
N TYR A 196 12.27 13.39 2.38
CA TYR A 196 13.21 12.58 1.58
C TYR A 196 14.53 12.58 2.31
N THR A 197 14.88 11.46 2.97
CA THR A 197 16.02 11.41 3.90
C THR A 197 16.95 10.24 3.63
N SER A 198 18.19 10.41 4.07
CA SER A 198 19.18 9.35 4.18
C SER A 198 19.04 8.59 5.51
N SER A 199 20.13 7.99 5.98
CA SER A 199 20.17 7.26 7.25
C SER A 199 19.81 8.15 8.44
N ILE A 200 18.98 7.59 9.32
CA ILE A 200 18.55 8.19 10.58
C ILE A 200 18.97 7.27 11.71
N TYR A 201 19.78 7.81 12.62
CA TYR A 201 20.22 7.14 13.83
C TYR A 201 19.45 7.70 15.02
N GLY A 202 18.51 6.93 15.57
CA GLY A 202 17.65 7.35 16.68
C GLY A 202 18.43 7.61 17.97
N GLY A 203 19.45 6.78 18.24
CA GLY A 203 20.38 6.97 19.36
C GLY A 203 21.77 7.40 18.92
N GLY A 204 22.81 6.70 19.37
CA GLY A 204 24.21 7.14 19.23
C GLY A 204 24.84 6.84 17.88
N TYR A 205 25.83 7.62 17.47
CA TYR A 205 26.75 7.30 16.37
C TYR A 205 28.18 7.35 16.90
N ALA A 206 28.89 6.22 16.85
CA ALA A 206 30.25 6.11 17.34
C ALA A 206 31.21 5.61 16.24
N GLU A 207 32.27 6.39 15.98
CA GLU A 207 33.37 6.01 15.08
C GLU A 207 34.74 6.09 15.78
N GLY A 208 35.16 4.99 16.39
CA GLY A 208 36.27 4.94 17.34
C GLY A 208 36.03 5.76 18.61
N GLY A 209 34.78 5.92 19.06
CA GLY A 209 34.39 6.79 20.18
C GLY A 209 33.22 6.24 21.01
N THR A 210 32.63 7.07 21.88
CA THR A 210 31.52 6.67 22.75
C THR A 210 30.32 7.61 22.63
N ALA A 211 29.17 7.10 22.18
CA ALA A 211 27.93 7.85 22.06
C ALA A 211 26.74 7.09 22.65
N ASN A 212 26.49 7.26 23.95
CA ASN A 212 25.41 6.53 24.64
C ASN A 212 24.12 7.34 24.79
N VAL A 213 23.00 6.63 24.77
CA VAL A 213 21.69 7.09 25.26
C VAL A 213 21.40 6.33 26.55
N SER A 214 21.52 7.00 27.70
CA SER A 214 21.39 6.31 29.00
C SER A 214 19.96 5.85 29.32
N GLY A 215 18.96 6.55 28.80
CA GLY A 215 17.54 6.24 28.85
C GLY A 215 17.01 5.77 27.49
N ASN A 216 15.80 6.15 27.13
CA ASN A 216 15.11 5.61 25.96
C ASN A 216 15.53 6.31 24.66
N SER A 217 15.67 5.52 23.60
CA SER A 217 15.79 5.98 22.22
C SER A 217 14.49 5.72 21.46
N SER A 218 13.86 6.77 20.96
CA SER A 218 12.63 6.67 20.16
C SER A 218 12.84 7.30 18.79
N LEU A 219 12.57 6.52 17.74
CA LEU A 219 12.62 6.95 16.34
C LEU A 219 11.29 6.61 15.68
N THR A 220 10.57 7.64 15.23
CA THR A 220 9.33 7.50 14.46
C THR A 220 9.51 8.13 13.08
N VAL A 221 9.25 7.35 12.04
CA VAL A 221 9.36 7.75 10.64
C VAL A 221 8.04 7.48 9.95
N GLU A 222 7.45 8.50 9.32
CA GLU A 222 6.14 8.39 8.67
C GLU A 222 6.10 9.09 7.30
N SER A 223 5.46 8.47 6.30
CA SER A 223 5.22 9.09 4.98
C SER A 223 6.51 9.57 4.30
N LEU A 224 7.54 8.71 4.28
CA LEU A 224 8.89 9.04 3.85
C LEU A 224 9.24 8.27 2.56
N THR A 225 10.13 8.83 1.72
CA THR A 225 10.98 8.03 0.83
C THR A 225 12.41 8.03 1.38
N SER A 226 12.95 6.85 1.70
CA SER A 226 14.30 6.72 2.29
C SER A 226 15.22 5.86 1.46
N TYR A 227 16.45 6.33 1.27
CA TYR A 227 17.55 5.52 0.71
C TYR A 227 18.51 5.00 1.77
N GLY A 228 18.43 5.51 3.00
CA GLY A 228 19.32 5.12 4.10
C GLY A 228 18.66 4.33 5.21
N ASP A 229 19.47 3.96 6.19
CA ASP A 229 19.11 3.05 7.28
C ASP A 229 18.32 3.74 8.40
N MET A 230 17.39 3.02 9.01
CA MET A 230 16.68 3.44 10.21
C MET A 230 17.18 2.61 11.39
N VAL A 231 18.01 3.24 12.23
CA VAL A 231 18.69 2.54 13.32
C VAL A 231 18.17 3.03 14.66
N GLY A 232 17.60 2.12 15.44
CA GLY A 232 16.95 2.42 16.71
C GLY A 232 17.93 2.74 17.84
N CYS A 233 18.99 1.95 18.01
CA CYS A 233 20.00 2.22 19.04
C CYS A 233 21.16 3.06 18.54
N GLY A 234 22.05 2.52 17.70
CA GLY A 234 23.17 3.32 17.24
C GLY A 234 24.08 2.69 16.20
N TYR A 235 24.91 3.54 15.60
CA TYR A 235 25.92 3.13 14.64
C TYR A 235 27.28 2.94 15.29
N LEU A 236 27.99 1.90 14.85
CA LEU A 236 29.32 1.51 15.31
C LEU A 236 30.25 1.36 14.10
N GLY A 237 31.20 2.27 13.95
CA GLY A 237 32.29 2.16 12.98
C GLY A 237 33.64 2.34 13.66
N GLY A 238 34.73 1.83 13.09
CA GLY A 238 36.06 1.91 13.69
C GLY A 238 36.22 1.12 15.00
N ASN A 239 37.46 0.74 15.29
CA ASN A 239 37.79 -0.03 16.50
C ASN A 239 37.50 0.73 17.79
N ASN A 240 37.02 0.01 18.81
CA ASN A 240 36.71 0.52 20.16
C ASN A 240 35.54 1.53 20.19
N SER A 241 34.49 1.27 19.40
CA SER A 241 33.27 2.08 19.39
C SER A 241 32.23 1.58 20.37
N THR A 242 31.55 2.52 21.04
CA THR A 242 30.48 2.23 21.99
C THR A 242 29.25 3.10 21.71
N ALA A 243 28.11 2.47 21.47
CA ALA A 243 26.82 3.13 21.27
C ALA A 243 25.71 2.36 22.00
N ASN A 244 25.60 2.57 23.31
CA ASN A 244 24.63 1.87 24.15
C ASN A 244 23.32 2.66 24.29
N CYS A 245 22.21 1.95 24.50
CA CYS A 245 20.88 2.53 24.73
C CYS A 245 20.19 1.92 25.97
N GLY A 246 19.24 2.66 26.54
CA GLY A 246 18.23 2.14 27.46
C GLY A 246 17.24 1.21 26.75
N SER A 247 15.98 1.61 26.63
CA SER A 247 15.01 0.92 25.76
C SER A 247 14.95 1.58 24.39
N VAL A 248 14.58 0.82 23.35
CA VAL A 248 14.42 1.32 21.99
C VAL A 248 12.98 1.17 21.53
N GLU A 249 12.43 2.23 20.94
CA GLU A 249 11.16 2.23 20.22
C GLU A 249 11.37 2.77 18.80
N LEU A 250 11.33 1.88 17.82
CA LEU A 250 11.46 2.20 16.41
C LEU A 250 10.11 1.98 15.72
N THR A 251 9.54 3.02 15.14
CA THR A 251 8.30 2.93 14.35
C THR A 251 8.54 3.50 12.96
N VAL A 252 8.29 2.70 11.93
CA VAL A 252 8.37 3.08 10.52
C VAL A 252 7.00 2.81 9.90
N LYS A 253 6.37 3.85 9.36
CA LYS A 253 5.00 3.79 8.87
C LYS A 253 4.85 4.46 7.51
N ASN A 254 4.00 3.93 6.62
CA ASN A 254 3.66 4.55 5.33
C ASN A 254 4.91 4.98 4.55
N THR A 255 5.99 4.21 4.64
CA THR A 255 7.31 4.61 4.15
C THR A 255 7.73 3.73 2.98
N TYR A 256 8.44 4.31 2.02
CA TYR A 256 8.96 3.62 0.85
C TYR A 256 10.49 3.60 0.86
N PHE A 257 11.07 2.41 0.82
CA PHE A 257 12.51 2.15 0.69
C PHE A 257 12.80 1.58 -0.72
N PRO A 258 13.05 2.44 -1.72
CA PRO A 258 13.38 2.01 -3.07
C PRO A 258 14.65 1.17 -3.14
N ALA A 259 14.71 0.29 -4.15
CA ALA A 259 15.93 -0.43 -4.48
C ALA A 259 16.99 0.55 -5.02
N SER A 260 18.22 0.46 -4.52
CA SER A 260 19.33 1.31 -4.96
C SER A 260 20.62 0.52 -5.12
N TRP A 261 21.54 1.00 -5.95
CA TRP A 261 22.84 0.33 -6.13
C TRP A 261 23.80 0.76 -5.03
N SER A 262 24.17 -0.17 -4.14
CA SER A 262 25.20 0.07 -3.12
C SER A 262 26.59 -0.22 -3.69
N ASN A 263 27.43 0.81 -3.79
CA ASN A 263 28.84 0.67 -4.17
C ASN A 263 29.69 0.02 -3.07
N PHE A 264 29.28 0.13 -1.80
CA PHE A 264 29.99 -0.43 -0.65
C PHE A 264 29.94 -1.95 -0.64
N GLN A 265 28.75 -2.52 -0.85
CA GLN A 265 28.56 -3.97 -0.89
C GLN A 265 28.52 -4.55 -2.31
N LYS A 266 28.66 -3.71 -3.34
CA LYS A 266 28.57 -4.09 -4.77
C LYS A 266 27.29 -4.87 -5.09
N ALA A 267 26.18 -4.49 -4.46
CA ALA A 267 24.89 -5.17 -4.55
C ALA A 267 23.74 -4.14 -4.59
N ILE A 268 22.58 -4.58 -5.06
CA ILE A 268 21.35 -3.77 -4.99
C ILE A 268 20.81 -3.90 -3.56
N GLN A 269 20.63 -2.78 -2.88
CA GLN A 269 20.09 -2.70 -1.52
C GLN A 269 19.19 -1.47 -1.37
N SER A 270 18.16 -1.60 -0.55
CA SER A 270 17.53 -0.44 0.10
C SER A 270 18.12 -0.26 1.50
N GLY A 271 17.78 0.85 2.15
CA GLY A 271 18.05 1.04 3.58
C GLY A 271 17.46 -0.09 4.45
N LEU A 272 18.10 -0.34 5.59
CA LEU A 272 17.73 -1.34 6.58
C LEU A 272 16.85 -0.74 7.68
N ILE A 273 16.01 -1.56 8.31
CA ILE A 273 15.28 -1.19 9.53
C ILE A 273 15.82 -2.04 10.68
N ILE A 274 16.46 -1.40 11.66
CA ILE A 274 17.25 -2.09 12.69
C ILE A 274 16.85 -1.57 14.07
N GLY A 275 16.34 -2.44 14.94
CA GLY A 275 15.98 -2.09 16.31
C GLY A 275 17.19 -1.87 17.22
N GLY A 276 18.28 -2.62 17.04
CA GLY A 276 19.51 -2.54 17.81
C GLY A 276 20.56 -1.62 17.20
N SER A 277 21.82 -2.05 17.27
CA SER A 277 22.97 -1.32 16.73
C SER A 277 23.34 -1.80 15.31
N LEU A 278 24.05 -0.97 14.55
CA LEU A 278 24.48 -1.26 13.18
C LEU A 278 26.00 -1.09 13.04
N ASN A 279 26.64 -2.07 12.38
CA ASN A 279 28.02 -2.00 11.92
C ASN A 279 28.15 -2.69 10.55
N TYR A 280 28.92 -2.09 9.64
CA TYR A 280 29.14 -2.57 8.26
C TYR A 280 30.55 -3.08 7.99
N TYR A 281 31.46 -2.99 8.97
CA TYR A 281 32.88 -3.18 8.74
C TYR A 281 33.45 -4.16 9.74
N ASP A 282 34.53 -4.82 9.34
CA ASP A 282 35.34 -5.70 10.18
C ASP A 282 36.13 -4.92 11.26
N ASP A 283 35.38 -4.33 12.20
CA ASP A 283 35.87 -3.56 13.33
C ASP A 283 35.82 -4.39 14.61
N THR A 284 36.76 -4.12 15.52
CA THR A 284 36.93 -4.89 16.77
C THR A 284 36.61 -4.05 18.02
N ASN A 285 36.27 -4.74 19.11
CA ASN A 285 35.90 -4.14 20.40
C ASN A 285 34.69 -3.20 20.30
N LEU A 286 33.67 -3.61 19.56
CA LEU A 286 32.41 -2.89 19.42
C LEU A 286 31.47 -3.22 20.58
N GLU A 287 30.82 -2.20 21.13
CA GLU A 287 29.80 -2.35 22.18
C GLU A 287 28.53 -1.56 21.80
N GLY A 288 27.42 -2.27 21.59
CA GLY A 288 26.15 -1.69 21.14
C GLY A 288 24.96 -2.21 21.93
N ASN A 289 25.08 -2.19 23.25
CA ASN A 289 24.12 -2.80 24.17
C ASN A 289 22.81 -2.02 24.27
N VAL A 290 21.69 -2.73 24.29
CA VAL A 290 20.37 -2.22 24.68
C VAL A 290 20.02 -2.80 26.03
N SER A 291 20.13 -1.99 27.08
CA SER A 291 19.92 -2.45 28.46
C SER A 291 18.46 -2.76 28.80
N GLY A 292 17.52 -2.14 28.08
CA GLY A 292 16.08 -2.39 28.15
C GLY A 292 15.57 -3.25 26.99
N ASN A 293 14.29 -3.05 26.64
CA ASN A 293 13.64 -3.80 25.56
C ASN A 293 13.70 -3.04 24.23
N ILE A 294 13.58 -3.77 23.12
CA ILE A 294 13.41 -3.21 21.78
C ILE A 294 11.97 -3.45 21.34
N THR A 295 11.33 -2.39 20.83
CA THR A 295 10.06 -2.48 20.10
C THR A 295 10.26 -1.94 18.70
N VAL A 296 9.96 -2.76 17.68
CA VAL A 296 10.02 -2.36 16.26
C VAL A 296 8.63 -2.51 15.65
N ASN A 297 8.06 -1.41 15.16
CA ASN A 297 6.80 -1.41 14.43
C ASN A 297 7.07 -1.00 12.97
N VAL A 298 6.77 -1.88 12.03
CA VAL A 298 6.83 -1.59 10.59
C VAL A 298 5.42 -1.74 10.02
N ILE A 299 4.85 -0.62 9.57
CA ILE A 299 3.42 -0.51 9.24
C ILE A 299 3.27 0.07 7.83
N ASP A 300 2.49 -0.57 6.95
CA ASP A 300 2.16 -0.09 5.60
C ASP A 300 3.40 0.42 4.85
N THR A 301 4.50 -0.32 4.95
CA THR A 301 5.82 0.09 4.48
C THR A 301 6.27 -0.85 3.37
N ASP A 302 6.73 -0.26 2.27
CA ASP A 302 7.26 -0.96 1.11
C ASP A 302 8.80 -0.94 1.18
N ILE A 303 9.43 -2.11 1.26
CA ILE A 303 10.89 -2.20 1.50
C ILE A 303 11.57 -3.27 0.67
N TYR A 304 12.71 -2.91 0.06
CA TYR A 304 13.62 -3.80 -0.68
C TYR A 304 14.91 -4.09 0.13
N GLY A 305 14.72 -4.51 1.38
CA GLY A 305 15.78 -4.58 2.39
C GLY A 305 15.43 -5.54 3.53
N ARG A 306 16.24 -5.52 4.59
CA ARG A 306 16.05 -6.40 5.77
C ARG A 306 15.42 -5.62 6.91
N ILE A 307 14.56 -6.30 7.65
CA ILE A 307 14.06 -5.85 8.95
C ILE A 307 14.74 -6.71 10.01
N ILE A 308 15.34 -6.05 11.00
CA ILE A 308 16.18 -6.67 12.02
C ILE A 308 15.72 -6.18 13.39
N GLY A 309 15.23 -7.09 14.23
CA GLY A 309 14.73 -6.76 15.57
C GLY A 309 15.84 -6.36 16.56
N GLY A 310 17.01 -6.98 16.44
CA GLY A 310 18.21 -6.76 17.24
C GLY A 310 19.27 -5.93 16.49
N SER A 311 20.55 -6.24 16.72
CA SER A 311 21.66 -5.54 16.06
C SER A 311 22.14 -6.27 14.81
N TYR A 312 22.69 -5.52 13.86
CA TYR A 312 23.44 -6.03 12.72
C TYR A 312 24.92 -5.71 12.92
N LEU A 313 25.78 -6.72 12.98
CA LEU A 313 27.23 -6.55 13.08
C LEU A 313 27.93 -7.43 12.05
N ASP A 314 28.87 -6.86 11.31
CA ASP A 314 29.58 -7.57 10.24
C ASP A 314 30.66 -8.53 10.77
N ASN A 315 31.33 -8.19 11.88
CA ASN A 315 32.39 -9.06 12.42
C ASN A 315 32.54 -9.02 13.94
N GLY A 316 31.53 -9.53 14.64
CA GLY A 316 31.57 -9.71 16.09
C GLY A 316 31.61 -8.41 16.89
N GLY A 317 31.20 -8.50 18.16
CA GLY A 317 31.04 -7.36 19.04
C GLY A 317 30.10 -7.74 20.18
N ASP A 318 30.27 -7.09 21.33
CA ASP A 318 29.42 -7.37 22.48
C ASP A 318 28.15 -6.53 22.34
N THR A 319 27.14 -7.11 21.67
CA THR A 319 25.78 -6.55 21.71
C THR A 319 24.88 -7.49 22.51
N SER A 320 24.26 -6.93 23.52
CA SER A 320 23.23 -7.58 24.30
C SER A 320 21.99 -6.72 24.33
N VAL A 321 20.84 -7.36 24.13
CA VAL A 321 19.54 -6.69 24.11
C VAL A 321 18.61 -7.38 25.10
N GLY A 322 17.62 -6.66 25.63
CA GLY A 322 16.58 -7.23 26.49
C GLY A 322 15.61 -8.12 25.73
N SER A 323 14.30 -7.92 25.91
CA SER A 323 13.29 -8.54 25.06
C SER A 323 13.08 -7.75 23.77
N ILE A 324 12.67 -8.43 22.71
CA ILE A 324 12.35 -7.82 21.42
C ILE A 324 10.87 -8.06 21.12
N ASN A 325 10.15 -7.00 20.76
CA ASN A 325 8.78 -7.07 20.26
C ASN A 325 8.74 -6.47 18.85
N LEU A 326 8.25 -7.22 17.88
CA LEU A 326 8.08 -6.76 16.50
C LEU A 326 6.60 -6.76 16.13
N LEU A 327 6.16 -5.70 15.45
CA LEU A 327 4.90 -5.64 14.73
C LEU A 327 5.20 -5.38 13.26
N ILE A 328 4.79 -6.30 12.40
CA ILE A 328 4.88 -6.21 10.94
C ILE A 328 3.45 -6.21 10.41
N ASP A 329 2.98 -5.06 9.94
CA ASP A 329 1.58 -4.84 9.50
C ASP A 329 1.57 -4.20 8.12
N GLY A 330 0.86 -4.76 7.16
CA GLY A 330 0.71 -4.13 5.84
C GLY A 330 2.01 -4.03 5.04
N VAL A 331 3.06 -4.77 5.40
CA VAL A 331 4.36 -4.71 4.71
C VAL A 331 4.28 -5.49 3.40
N LYS A 332 4.57 -4.80 2.29
CA LYS A 332 4.59 -5.40 0.95
C LYS A 332 6.01 -5.39 0.41
N LYS A 333 6.35 -6.44 -0.34
CA LYS A 333 7.62 -6.53 -1.07
C LYS A 333 7.50 -5.95 -2.47
N PHE A 334 8.61 -5.44 -2.97
CA PHE A 334 8.73 -4.96 -4.35
C PHE A 334 9.56 -5.94 -5.20
N TYR A 335 8.95 -6.54 -6.22
CA TYR A 335 9.68 -7.16 -7.34
C TYR A 335 9.98 -6.07 -8.38
N GLU A 336 11.16 -5.45 -8.34
CA GLU A 336 11.52 -4.46 -9.36
C GLU A 336 11.94 -5.15 -10.68
N TYR A 337 11.03 -5.16 -11.65
CA TYR A 337 11.27 -5.60 -13.04
C TYR A 337 12.48 -4.92 -13.72
N ARG A 338 12.90 -3.73 -13.26
CA ARG A 338 13.97 -2.93 -13.88
C ARG A 338 15.35 -3.58 -13.84
N LEU A 339 15.59 -4.59 -13.01
CA LEU A 339 16.91 -5.17 -12.81
C LEU A 339 17.22 -6.31 -13.79
N GLU A 340 16.21 -6.96 -14.36
CA GLU A 340 16.38 -8.08 -15.32
C GLU A 340 17.16 -7.68 -16.57
N ASN A 341 17.04 -6.42 -17.00
CA ASN A 341 17.72 -5.89 -18.19
C ASN A 341 19.18 -5.49 -17.98
N THR A 342 19.73 -5.62 -16.76
CA THR A 342 21.13 -5.26 -16.46
C THR A 342 22.08 -6.44 -16.49
N GLY A 343 21.57 -7.68 -16.62
CA GLY A 343 22.39 -8.90 -16.56
C GLY A 343 22.98 -9.20 -15.18
N ILE A 344 22.63 -8.40 -14.16
CA ILE A 344 22.93 -8.65 -12.76
C ILE A 344 21.82 -9.55 -12.24
N ASN A 345 22.16 -10.77 -11.84
CA ASN A 345 21.23 -11.63 -11.13
C ASN A 345 20.99 -10.97 -9.76
N PRO A 346 19.82 -10.37 -9.46
CA PRO A 346 19.56 -9.89 -8.11
C PRO A 346 19.68 -11.14 -7.23
N MET A 347 20.64 -11.18 -6.31
CA MET A 347 20.69 -12.29 -5.37
C MET A 347 19.39 -12.25 -4.57
N ILE A 348 18.47 -13.16 -4.91
CA ILE A 348 17.20 -13.42 -4.22
C ILE A 348 17.41 -13.76 -2.72
N ASN A 349 18.68 -13.93 -2.31
CA ASN A 349 19.10 -14.29 -0.95
C ASN A 349 19.02 -13.14 0.09
N ASN A 350 18.64 -11.91 -0.28
CA ASN A 350 18.62 -10.76 0.64
C ASN A 350 17.30 -10.56 1.41
N GLU A 351 16.28 -11.37 1.15
CA GLU A 351 14.93 -11.17 1.68
C GLU A 351 14.70 -11.97 2.97
N LYS A 352 15.26 -11.48 4.07
CA LYS A 352 15.13 -12.10 5.41
C LYS A 352 14.54 -11.13 6.42
N LEU A 353 13.62 -11.63 7.24
CA LEU A 353 13.19 -10.98 8.48
C LEU A 353 13.96 -11.62 9.64
N TYR A 354 14.81 -10.84 10.28
CA TYR A 354 15.57 -11.26 11.46
C TYR A 354 14.81 -10.80 12.71
N LEU A 355 14.32 -11.75 13.50
CA LEU A 355 13.55 -11.43 14.71
C LEU A 355 14.46 -10.97 15.86
N ASP A 356 15.73 -11.35 15.80
CA ASP A 356 16.79 -10.95 16.71
C ASP A 356 17.91 -10.21 15.95
N GLY A 357 19.18 -10.50 16.23
CA GLY A 357 20.31 -9.89 15.54
C GLY A 357 20.78 -10.69 14.33
N ALA A 358 21.52 -10.03 13.44
CA ALA A 358 22.03 -10.59 12.19
C ALA A 358 23.56 -10.38 12.07
N ASN A 359 24.23 -11.29 11.36
CA ASN A 359 25.63 -11.17 10.96
C ASN A 359 25.80 -11.62 9.49
N ASP A 360 26.83 -11.15 8.77
CA ASP A 360 27.12 -11.54 7.38
C ASP A 360 27.58 -13.02 7.27
N ASP A 361 28.12 -13.59 8.36
CA ASP A 361 28.47 -15.01 8.48
C ASP A 361 27.24 -15.97 8.58
N ASP A 362 26.01 -15.43 8.67
CA ASP A 362 24.75 -16.21 8.69
C ASP A 362 24.44 -16.94 7.36
N LEU A 363 25.40 -16.98 6.44
CA LEU A 363 25.40 -17.91 5.32
C LEU A 363 25.97 -19.30 5.68
N ASN A 364 26.61 -19.53 6.85
CA ASN A 364 27.09 -20.87 7.20
C ASN A 364 27.30 -21.22 8.70
N ASP A 365 27.18 -20.32 9.69
CA ASP A 365 27.64 -20.66 11.06
C ASP A 365 26.66 -20.50 12.24
N GLY A 366 25.47 -19.92 12.03
CA GLY A 366 24.40 -19.87 13.03
C GLY A 366 24.65 -18.92 14.21
N ARG A 367 25.50 -17.89 14.05
CA ARG A 367 25.72 -16.87 15.07
C ARG A 367 24.87 -15.62 14.83
N SER A 368 23.91 -15.36 15.72
CA SER A 368 23.26 -14.06 15.82
C SER A 368 24.25 -12.98 16.23
N GLY A 369 24.23 -11.84 15.52
CA GLY A 369 25.05 -10.66 15.84
C GLY A 369 24.72 -10.01 17.21
N SER A 370 23.64 -10.46 17.88
CA SER A 370 23.25 -10.02 19.23
C SER A 370 22.92 -11.17 20.17
N PHE A 371 23.26 -10.98 21.45
CA PHE A 371 22.83 -11.82 22.56
C PHE A 371 21.53 -11.31 23.18
N VAL A 372 20.41 -11.94 22.83
CA VAL A 372 19.09 -11.59 23.38
C VAL A 372 18.91 -12.23 24.76
N LYS A 373 18.72 -11.39 25.79
CA LYS A 373 18.58 -11.82 27.20
C LYS A 373 17.16 -12.27 27.55
N GLY A 374 16.15 -11.76 26.85
CA GLY A 374 14.74 -12.03 27.11
C GLY A 374 14.07 -12.82 25.99
N ASN A 375 12.73 -12.74 25.94
CA ASN A 375 11.92 -13.33 24.88
C ASN A 375 11.90 -12.45 23.63
N VAL A 376 11.68 -13.08 22.48
CA VAL A 376 11.39 -12.45 21.19
C VAL A 376 9.95 -12.75 20.80
N ASN A 377 9.15 -11.71 20.57
CA ASN A 377 7.77 -11.85 20.13
C ASN A 377 7.57 -11.04 18.85
N ALA A 378 7.05 -11.67 17.80
CA ALA A 378 6.71 -10.99 16.56
C ALA A 378 5.24 -11.20 16.23
N VAL A 379 4.55 -10.15 15.79
CA VAL A 379 3.21 -10.23 15.22
C VAL A 379 3.28 -9.80 13.76
N ILE A 380 2.87 -10.69 12.88
CA ILE A 380 2.84 -10.49 11.43
C ILE A 380 1.38 -10.56 10.98
N LYS A 381 0.94 -9.51 10.28
CA LYS A 381 -0.42 -9.39 9.77
C LYS A 381 -0.47 -8.54 8.51
N ASN A 382 -1.46 -8.76 7.66
CA ASN A 382 -1.66 -8.05 6.39
C ASN A 382 -0.41 -7.91 5.50
N SER A 383 0.59 -8.78 5.64
CA SER A 383 1.92 -8.60 5.03
C SER A 383 2.22 -9.72 4.05
N ASP A 384 2.81 -9.38 2.90
CA ASP A 384 3.30 -10.36 1.92
C ASP A 384 4.80 -10.56 2.13
N LEU A 385 5.13 -11.46 3.06
CA LEU A 385 6.52 -11.58 3.48
C LEU A 385 7.36 -12.48 2.59
N SER A 386 6.86 -13.50 1.89
CA SER A 386 7.61 -14.42 0.99
C SER A 386 9.10 -14.70 1.35
N SER A 387 9.46 -14.60 2.63
CA SER A 387 10.83 -14.44 3.13
C SER A 387 11.16 -15.58 4.06
N VAL A 388 12.45 -15.81 4.27
CA VAL A 388 12.89 -16.63 5.39
C VAL A 388 12.83 -15.78 6.65
N ILE A 389 12.06 -16.25 7.64
CA ILE A 389 12.01 -15.64 8.97
C ILE A 389 12.99 -16.41 9.85
N THR A 390 13.95 -15.71 10.42
CA THR A 390 15.07 -16.32 11.12
C THR A 390 15.30 -15.68 12.49
N SER A 391 15.81 -16.51 13.39
CA SER A 391 16.38 -16.13 14.67
C SER A 391 17.57 -17.06 14.94
N GLY A 392 18.59 -16.55 15.63
CA GLY A 392 19.69 -17.35 16.16
C GLY A 392 19.35 -18.00 17.51
N THR A 393 20.40 -18.41 18.23
CA THR A 393 20.25 -19.01 19.57
C THR A 393 20.09 -17.91 20.63
N ILE A 394 18.96 -17.90 21.34
CA ILE A 394 18.69 -16.96 22.43
C ILE A 394 18.43 -17.67 23.77
N ASN A 395 18.43 -16.92 24.87
CA ASN A 395 18.15 -17.44 26.21
C ASN A 395 16.64 -17.56 26.55
N GLY A 396 15.76 -16.91 25.77
CA GLY A 396 14.31 -16.88 25.99
C GLY A 396 13.49 -17.65 24.95
N ASP A 397 12.17 -17.48 25.01
CA ASP A 397 11.25 -18.03 24.01
C ASP A 397 11.19 -17.15 22.75
N ILE A 398 11.06 -17.76 21.57
CA ILE A 398 10.89 -17.08 20.29
C ILE A 398 9.51 -17.42 19.75
N SER A 399 8.60 -16.45 19.81
CA SER A 399 7.23 -16.61 19.34
C SER A 399 6.91 -15.71 18.15
N VAL A 400 6.26 -16.29 17.15
CA VAL A 400 5.76 -15.55 15.97
C VAL A 400 4.26 -15.79 15.82
N GLU A 401 3.47 -14.73 15.84
CA GLU A 401 2.05 -14.75 15.58
C GLU A 401 1.77 -14.35 14.12
N PHE A 402 1.11 -15.22 13.37
CA PHE A 402 0.56 -14.91 12.04
C PHE A 402 -0.95 -14.76 12.17
N THR A 403 -1.46 -13.51 12.20
CA THR A 403 -2.90 -13.30 12.46
C THR A 403 -3.76 -13.70 11.27
N ASP A 404 -3.29 -13.40 10.05
CA ASP A 404 -4.07 -13.55 8.82
C ASP A 404 -3.58 -14.71 7.95
N GLY A 405 -2.60 -15.47 8.44
CA GLY A 405 -1.98 -16.59 7.74
C GLY A 405 -1.01 -16.12 6.66
N GLY A 406 -0.96 -16.83 5.54
CA GLY A 406 -0.19 -16.46 4.35
C GLY A 406 0.85 -17.50 3.93
N GLU A 407 1.85 -17.06 3.18
CA GLU A 407 2.97 -17.89 2.73
C GLU A 407 4.30 -17.28 3.18
N ILE A 408 5.18 -18.13 3.70
CA ILE A 408 6.57 -17.78 4.02
C ILE A 408 7.52 -18.78 3.40
N ALA A 409 8.74 -18.32 3.07
CA ALA A 409 9.72 -19.17 2.42
C ALA A 409 10.38 -20.16 3.39
N GLY A 410 10.41 -19.87 4.69
CA GLY A 410 11.01 -20.76 5.69
C GLY A 410 11.08 -20.16 7.09
N LEU A 411 11.38 -21.04 8.06
CA LEU A 411 11.61 -20.68 9.46
C LEU A 411 12.94 -21.25 9.96
N GLN A 412 13.67 -20.47 10.75
CA GLN A 412 14.91 -20.89 11.40
C GLN A 412 14.99 -20.35 12.83
N GLY A 413 15.37 -21.21 13.78
CA GLY A 413 15.58 -20.86 15.19
C GLY A 413 14.33 -20.52 15.99
N ILE A 414 13.13 -20.72 15.44
CA ILE A 414 11.86 -20.41 16.09
C ILE A 414 11.34 -21.62 16.86
N ASN A 415 10.91 -21.41 18.11
CA ASN A 415 10.42 -22.48 18.98
C ASN A 415 8.89 -22.44 19.20
N LYS A 416 8.21 -21.33 18.89
CA LYS A 416 6.75 -21.20 18.99
C LYS A 416 6.14 -20.41 17.84
N ILE A 417 5.05 -20.92 17.27
CA ILE A 417 4.22 -20.21 16.29
C ILE A 417 2.79 -20.13 16.81
N ILE A 418 2.18 -18.95 16.69
CA ILE A 418 0.78 -18.70 16.99
C ILE A 418 0.06 -18.44 15.67
N LEU A 419 -0.96 -19.22 15.36
CA LEU A 419 -1.70 -19.11 14.10
C LEU A 419 -3.09 -18.56 14.36
N GLY A 420 -3.38 -17.40 13.76
CA GLY A 420 -4.72 -16.83 13.61
C GLY A 420 -5.47 -17.33 12.37
N ALA A 421 -4.73 -17.70 11.32
CA ALA A 421 -5.26 -18.31 10.11
C ALA A 421 -4.23 -19.27 9.45
N PRO A 422 -4.61 -20.04 8.41
CA PRO A 422 -3.73 -21.02 7.77
C PRO A 422 -2.42 -20.44 7.24
N LEU A 423 -1.31 -21.13 7.52
CA LEU A 423 0.02 -20.75 7.04
C LEU A 423 0.59 -21.81 6.09
N LEU A 424 1.23 -21.37 5.01
CA LEU A 424 2.06 -22.17 4.13
C LEU A 424 3.53 -21.84 4.37
N ILE A 425 4.35 -22.85 4.61
CA ILE A 425 5.82 -22.75 4.62
C ILE A 425 6.32 -23.44 3.36
N SER A 426 6.75 -22.68 2.35
CA SER A 426 7.01 -23.22 1.02
C SER A 426 8.36 -23.90 0.86
N SER A 427 9.32 -23.66 1.76
CA SER A 427 10.62 -24.34 1.76
C SER A 427 11.18 -24.51 3.18
N PHE A 428 12.00 -25.54 3.37
CA PHE A 428 12.86 -25.66 4.55
C PHE A 428 14.30 -25.53 4.10
N VAL A 429 14.94 -24.44 4.50
CA VAL A 429 16.34 -24.19 4.14
C VAL A 429 17.28 -25.02 5.01
N HIS A 430 16.91 -25.32 6.27
CA HIS A 430 17.73 -26.03 7.28
C HIS A 430 16.90 -27.08 8.06
N GLU A 431 17.55 -28.03 8.74
CA GLU A 431 16.86 -29.02 9.60
C GLU A 431 16.14 -28.30 10.75
N PRO A 432 14.81 -28.38 10.87
CA PRO A 432 14.10 -27.57 11.86
C PRO A 432 14.24 -28.17 13.26
N THR A 433 14.33 -27.31 14.28
CA THR A 433 14.11 -27.71 15.66
C THR A 433 12.61 -27.94 15.92
N PRO A 434 12.22 -28.75 16.92
CA PRO A 434 10.81 -28.89 17.27
C PRO A 434 10.14 -27.54 17.57
N ILE A 435 9.02 -27.27 16.91
CA ILE A 435 8.24 -26.04 17.01
C ILE A 435 6.90 -26.32 17.70
N GLN A 436 6.57 -25.53 18.70
CA GLN A 436 5.24 -25.54 19.32
C GLN A 436 4.27 -24.68 18.51
N ILE A 437 3.14 -25.24 18.11
CA ILE A 437 2.04 -24.51 17.48
C ILE A 437 0.94 -24.25 18.51
N GLU A 438 0.53 -22.99 18.59
CA GLU A 438 -0.66 -22.53 19.29
C GLU A 438 -1.64 -21.94 18.28
N LEU A 439 -2.93 -22.23 18.44
CA LEU A 439 -3.98 -21.67 17.61
C LEU A 439 -4.69 -20.55 18.38
N LYS A 440 -4.92 -19.42 17.73
CA LYS A 440 -5.59 -18.24 18.29
C LYS A 440 -6.77 -17.89 17.39
N GLY A 441 -7.92 -17.55 17.98
CA GLY A 441 -9.14 -17.23 17.24
C GLY A 441 -10.05 -18.44 16.95
N ASP A 442 -11.08 -18.22 16.14
CA ASP A 442 -12.17 -19.18 15.90
C ASP A 442 -11.83 -20.14 14.76
N TRP A 443 -11.03 -21.17 15.06
CA TRP A 443 -10.71 -22.24 14.12
C TRP A 443 -11.85 -23.26 14.02
N LYS A 444 -12.19 -23.70 12.81
CA LYS A 444 -13.19 -24.78 12.56
C LYS A 444 -12.49 -26.13 12.35
N ASN A 445 -13.11 -27.22 12.85
CA ASN A 445 -12.60 -28.59 12.69
C ASN A 445 -12.33 -28.95 11.23
N GLY A 446 -11.20 -29.61 10.98
CA GLY A 446 -10.83 -30.05 9.64
C GLY A 446 -10.39 -28.91 8.72
N ILE A 447 -9.86 -27.81 9.26
CA ILE A 447 -9.07 -26.83 8.51
C ILE A 447 -7.59 -27.21 8.59
N LYS A 448 -6.87 -27.09 7.46
CA LYS A 448 -5.40 -27.18 7.44
C LYS A 448 -4.85 -25.93 8.11
N ALA A 449 -4.23 -26.09 9.28
CA ALA A 449 -3.63 -24.98 10.01
C ALA A 449 -2.25 -24.63 9.45
N LEU A 450 -1.48 -25.64 9.08
CA LEU A 450 -0.13 -25.50 8.54
C LEU A 450 0.05 -26.44 7.35
N THR A 451 0.61 -25.92 6.26
CA THR A 451 1.01 -26.68 5.08
C THR A 451 2.49 -26.48 4.83
N LEU A 452 3.18 -27.54 4.43
CA LEU A 452 4.63 -27.56 4.22
C LEU A 452 4.96 -27.89 2.76
N GLY A 453 5.84 -27.11 2.13
CA GLY A 453 6.30 -27.25 0.74
C GLY A 453 7.38 -28.33 0.58
N GLY A 454 7.30 -29.43 1.32
CA GLY A 454 8.29 -30.50 1.31
C GLY A 454 8.02 -31.55 2.39
N LYS A 455 8.77 -32.66 2.37
CA LYS A 455 8.59 -33.74 3.33
C LYS A 455 9.19 -33.34 4.69
N ALA A 456 8.32 -33.16 5.69
CA ALA A 456 8.73 -32.91 7.07
C ALA A 456 8.65 -34.22 7.87
N ASP A 457 9.54 -34.39 8.84
CA ASP A 457 9.40 -35.44 9.85
C ASP A 457 8.21 -35.08 10.77
N ASN A 458 7.39 -36.08 11.12
CA ASN A 458 6.18 -35.88 11.93
C ASN A 458 6.47 -35.43 13.37
N SER A 459 7.74 -35.45 13.78
CA SER A 459 8.25 -35.02 15.08
C SER A 459 8.54 -33.51 15.20
N LEU A 460 8.50 -32.77 14.08
CA LEU A 460 8.95 -31.36 14.02
C LEU A 460 7.95 -30.35 14.60
N PHE A 461 6.66 -30.64 14.57
CA PHE A 461 5.64 -29.71 15.06
C PHE A 461 4.77 -30.38 16.13
N THR A 462 4.54 -29.67 17.24
CA THR A 462 3.73 -30.17 18.35
C THR A 462 2.66 -29.16 18.74
N GLY A 463 1.47 -29.62 19.15
CA GLY A 463 0.39 -28.73 19.56
C GLY A 463 -0.78 -29.52 20.15
N LYS A 464 -1.49 -28.93 21.13
CA LYS A 464 -2.54 -29.62 21.91
C LYS A 464 -3.69 -30.16 21.05
N ASN A 465 -3.94 -29.56 19.89
CA ASN A 465 -5.04 -29.85 18.96
C ASN A 465 -4.56 -30.09 17.52
N LEU A 466 -3.28 -30.41 17.35
CA LEU A 466 -2.64 -30.56 16.04
C LEU A 466 -2.52 -32.05 15.69
N ILE A 467 -3.06 -32.47 14.54
CA ILE A 467 -2.89 -33.81 13.99
C ILE A 467 -2.08 -33.75 12.70
N TYR A 468 -1.07 -34.62 12.61
CA TYR A 468 -0.31 -34.80 11.39
C TYR A 468 -1.15 -35.49 10.31
N GLY A 469 -1.28 -34.85 9.16
CA GLY A 469 -2.04 -35.37 8.03
C GLY A 469 -1.38 -36.60 7.40
N GLU A 470 -2.21 -37.48 6.83
CA GLU A 470 -1.75 -38.66 6.08
C GLU A 470 -0.96 -38.31 4.81
N ASP A 471 -1.04 -37.05 4.35
CA ASP A 471 -0.30 -36.54 3.19
C ASP A 471 1.18 -36.23 3.48
N GLU A 472 1.64 -36.45 4.73
CA GLU A 472 3.02 -36.22 5.19
C GLU A 472 3.56 -34.79 4.98
N VAL A 473 2.67 -33.82 4.72
CA VAL A 473 3.03 -32.42 4.44
C VAL A 473 2.05 -31.40 5.04
N SER A 474 0.99 -31.86 5.71
CA SER A 474 -0.02 -30.97 6.32
C SER A 474 -0.24 -31.28 7.79
N TYR A 475 -0.56 -30.24 8.56
CA TYR A 475 -1.08 -30.37 9.93
C TYR A 475 -2.50 -29.80 10.02
N TRP A 476 -3.38 -30.60 10.62
CA TRP A 476 -4.81 -30.32 10.75
C TRP A 476 -5.19 -30.06 12.20
N MET A 477 -6.28 -29.32 12.40
CA MET A 477 -6.86 -29.16 13.73
C MET A 477 -7.88 -30.26 14.05
N THR A 478 -7.87 -30.73 15.30
CA THR A 478 -8.98 -31.50 15.89
C THR A 478 -9.50 -30.93 17.20
N ASP A 479 -10.74 -31.27 17.55
CA ASP A 479 -11.43 -30.87 18.78
C ASP A 479 -10.96 -31.63 20.03
N GLY A 480 -9.86 -32.38 19.95
CA GLY A 480 -9.37 -33.20 21.06
C GLY A 480 -10.19 -34.46 21.34
N LEU A 481 -11.08 -34.91 20.43
CA LEU A 481 -11.88 -36.14 20.57
C LEU A 481 -11.45 -37.30 19.65
N VAL A 482 -10.23 -37.29 19.11
CA VAL A 482 -9.76 -38.43 18.31
C VAL A 482 -9.07 -39.45 19.22
N GLU A 483 -9.85 -40.43 19.70
CA GLU A 483 -9.27 -41.71 20.10
C GLU A 483 -8.52 -42.29 18.89
N THR A 484 -7.24 -42.62 19.09
CA THR A 484 -6.40 -43.35 18.13
C THR A 484 -7.21 -44.45 17.42
N PRO A 485 -7.25 -44.51 16.09
CA PRO A 485 -7.93 -45.60 15.40
C PRO A 485 -7.28 -46.90 15.81
N THR A 486 -8.06 -47.76 16.47
CA THR A 486 -7.62 -49.09 16.87
C THR A 486 -7.43 -49.92 15.61
N ILE A 487 -6.21 -50.46 15.43
CA ILE A 487 -5.88 -51.39 14.35
C ILE A 487 -6.66 -52.69 14.59
N GLU A 488 -7.71 -52.96 13.81
CA GLU A 488 -8.20 -54.32 13.62
C GLU A 488 -7.39 -55.01 12.50
N PRO A 489 -6.97 -56.27 12.70
CA PRO A 489 -6.13 -56.96 11.74
C PRO A 489 -6.94 -57.35 10.48
N GLU A 490 -6.39 -57.02 9.31
CA GLU A 490 -6.99 -57.36 8.02
C GLU A 490 -7.23 -58.88 7.85
N PRO A 491 -8.35 -59.28 7.23
CA PRO A 491 -8.41 -60.52 6.48
C PRO A 491 -7.92 -60.26 5.04
N ASP A 492 -6.77 -60.87 4.77
CA ASP A 492 -6.18 -61.25 3.48
C ASP A 492 -7.20 -61.28 2.32
N HIS A 493 -7.01 -60.46 1.26
CA HIS A 493 -7.25 -60.81 -0.15
C HIS A 493 -6.86 -59.67 -1.12
N SER A 494 -5.71 -59.87 -1.78
CA SER A 494 -5.37 -59.56 -3.18
C SER A 494 -6.04 -58.37 -3.92
N SER A 495 -5.19 -57.38 -4.23
CA SER A 495 -5.14 -56.61 -5.48
C SER A 495 -6.40 -55.91 -5.99
N SER A 496 -6.47 -54.59 -5.81
CA SER A 496 -6.60 -53.63 -6.94
C SER A 496 -6.42 -52.18 -6.44
N HIS A 497 -5.72 -51.38 -7.24
CA HIS A 497 -5.59 -49.93 -7.04
C HIS A 497 -6.93 -49.22 -7.25
N SER A 498 -7.37 -48.45 -6.26
CA SER A 498 -8.21 -47.23 -6.40
C SER A 498 -8.22 -46.53 -5.04
N GLY A 499 -7.57 -45.38 -4.85
CA GLY A 499 -8.10 -44.10 -5.32
C GLY A 499 -9.22 -43.64 -4.39
N GLY A 500 -8.89 -42.95 -3.30
CA GLY A 500 -9.87 -42.37 -2.37
C GLY A 500 -10.81 -41.41 -3.09
N SER A 501 -12.06 -41.84 -3.29
CA SER A 501 -13.10 -41.08 -3.99
C SER A 501 -13.74 -40.08 -3.04
N THR A 502 -13.68 -38.80 -3.39
CA THR A 502 -14.64 -37.80 -2.92
C THR A 502 -16.04 -38.20 -3.42
N SER A 503 -17.03 -38.24 -2.54
CA SER A 503 -18.40 -38.62 -2.90
C SER A 503 -19.11 -37.46 -3.60
N SER A 504 -18.90 -37.29 -4.91
CA SER A 504 -19.76 -36.46 -5.76
C SER A 504 -20.93 -37.32 -6.28
N THR A 505 -22.16 -36.83 -6.17
CA THR A 505 -23.35 -37.56 -6.66
C THR A 505 -23.80 -36.94 -7.97
N ILE A 506 -23.81 -37.75 -9.04
CA ILE A 506 -24.34 -37.35 -10.36
C ILE A 506 -25.80 -37.77 -10.44
N VAL A 507 -26.70 -36.82 -10.65
CA VAL A 507 -28.12 -37.05 -10.90
C VAL A 507 -28.40 -36.75 -12.37
N LYS A 508 -28.78 -37.78 -13.14
CA LYS A 508 -29.11 -37.63 -14.56
C LYS A 508 -30.61 -37.35 -14.71
N GLY A 509 -30.96 -36.21 -15.31
CA GLY A 509 -32.32 -35.87 -15.71
C GLY A 509 -32.52 -35.97 -17.23
N GLU A 510 -33.77 -35.87 -17.68
CA GLU A 510 -34.10 -35.85 -19.12
C GLU A 510 -33.77 -34.50 -19.78
N THR A 511 -33.79 -33.41 -19.00
CA THR A 511 -33.61 -32.03 -19.49
C THR A 511 -32.25 -31.43 -19.11
N GLU A 512 -31.61 -31.93 -18.06
CA GLU A 512 -30.29 -31.49 -17.57
C GLU A 512 -29.58 -32.60 -16.79
N THR A 513 -28.26 -32.49 -16.65
CA THR A 513 -27.47 -33.35 -15.75
C THR A 513 -26.95 -32.52 -14.58
N THR A 514 -27.26 -32.91 -13.35
CA THR A 514 -26.89 -32.18 -12.14
C THR A 514 -25.80 -32.93 -11.37
N VAL A 515 -24.80 -32.20 -10.90
CA VAL A 515 -23.72 -32.71 -10.06
C VAL A 515 -23.71 -31.95 -8.75
N LYS A 516 -23.91 -32.68 -7.66
CA LYS A 516 -23.75 -32.15 -6.31
C LYS A 516 -22.31 -32.32 -5.86
N VAL A 517 -21.66 -31.20 -5.55
CA VAL A 517 -20.29 -31.14 -5.02
C VAL A 517 -20.30 -30.70 -3.56
N ASP A 518 -19.42 -31.30 -2.75
CA ASP A 518 -19.25 -30.93 -1.34
C ASP A 518 -18.50 -29.59 -1.21
N ASN A 519 -18.88 -28.77 -0.23
CA ASN A 519 -18.42 -27.39 0.00
C ASN A 519 -16.93 -27.28 0.38
N LYS A 520 -16.22 -28.40 0.60
CA LYS A 520 -14.84 -28.40 1.10
C LYS A 520 -13.75 -28.24 0.03
N THR A 521 -14.01 -28.58 -1.23
CA THR A 521 -12.95 -28.55 -2.28
C THR A 521 -13.36 -27.97 -3.63
N GLY A 522 -14.66 -27.85 -3.93
CA GLY A 522 -15.16 -27.30 -5.21
C GLY A 522 -14.56 -27.95 -6.48
N SER A 523 -13.87 -29.08 -6.34
CA SER A 523 -12.98 -29.66 -7.35
C SER A 523 -13.50 -31.01 -7.80
N LEU A 524 -13.72 -31.15 -9.11
CA LEU A 524 -14.11 -32.40 -9.74
C LEU A 524 -12.88 -33.14 -10.26
N SER A 525 -12.81 -34.44 -9.98
CA SER A 525 -11.74 -35.30 -10.50
C SER A 525 -11.82 -35.38 -12.03
N SER A 526 -10.67 -35.57 -12.68
CA SER A 526 -10.58 -35.66 -14.14
C SER A 526 -11.46 -36.77 -14.74
N SER A 527 -11.77 -37.83 -13.99
CA SER A 527 -12.68 -38.89 -14.42
C SER A 527 -14.16 -38.48 -14.36
N VAL A 528 -14.55 -37.61 -13.43
CA VAL A 528 -15.89 -37.03 -13.36
C VAL A 528 -16.07 -35.97 -14.44
N VAL A 529 -15.07 -35.09 -14.63
CA VAL A 529 -15.07 -34.05 -15.69
C VAL A 529 -15.29 -34.67 -17.07
N LYS A 530 -14.56 -35.75 -17.41
CA LYS A 530 -14.75 -36.46 -18.69
C LYS A 530 -16.18 -36.97 -18.91
N LYS A 531 -16.87 -37.43 -17.85
CA LYS A 531 -18.27 -37.85 -17.96
C LYS A 531 -19.19 -36.66 -18.17
N LEU A 532 -18.93 -35.53 -17.52
CA LEU A 532 -19.74 -34.34 -17.65
C LEU A 532 -19.61 -33.69 -19.02
N VAL A 533 -18.41 -33.67 -19.59
CA VAL A 533 -18.19 -33.25 -20.98
C VAL A 533 -19.09 -34.07 -21.94
N GLN A 534 -19.10 -35.40 -21.82
CA GLN A 534 -19.93 -36.28 -22.65
C GLN A 534 -21.44 -36.07 -22.45
N GLU A 535 -21.88 -35.75 -21.23
CA GLU A 535 -23.30 -35.45 -20.99
C GLU A 535 -23.66 -34.03 -21.44
N ASN A 536 -22.74 -33.08 -21.36
CA ASN A 536 -22.95 -31.70 -21.78
C ASN A 536 -23.15 -31.56 -23.29
N GLU A 537 -22.59 -32.48 -24.09
CA GLU A 537 -22.91 -32.58 -25.52
C GLU A 537 -24.41 -32.88 -25.79
N LYS A 538 -25.13 -33.46 -24.82
CA LYS A 538 -26.52 -33.90 -24.97
C LYS A 538 -27.49 -32.89 -24.37
N VAL A 539 -27.24 -32.49 -23.13
CA VAL A 539 -28.09 -31.64 -22.29
C VAL A 539 -27.24 -30.63 -21.52
N PRO A 540 -27.81 -29.51 -21.03
CA PRO A 540 -27.12 -28.64 -20.08
C PRO A 540 -26.59 -29.40 -18.86
N VAL A 541 -25.46 -28.96 -18.33
CA VAL A 541 -24.86 -29.51 -17.10
C VAL A 541 -24.91 -28.47 -16.00
N VAL A 542 -25.45 -28.87 -14.86
CA VAL A 542 -25.53 -28.06 -13.64
C VAL A 542 -24.54 -28.62 -12.63
N ILE A 543 -23.66 -27.76 -12.11
CA ILE A 543 -22.78 -28.07 -10.98
C ILE A 543 -23.25 -27.23 -9.81
N GLU A 544 -23.68 -27.87 -8.72
CA GLU A 544 -24.28 -27.19 -7.57
C GLU A 544 -23.70 -27.65 -6.23
N ASN A 545 -23.69 -26.73 -5.27
CA ASN A 545 -23.45 -26.98 -3.86
C ASN A 545 -24.54 -26.26 -3.03
N SER A 546 -24.36 -26.07 -1.70
CA SER A 546 -25.41 -25.42 -0.90
C SER A 546 -25.60 -23.92 -1.19
N ASP A 547 -24.60 -23.26 -1.76
CA ASP A 547 -24.47 -21.81 -1.81
C ASP A 547 -24.34 -21.29 -3.26
N MET A 548 -24.17 -22.17 -4.24
CA MET A 548 -23.92 -21.82 -5.64
C MET A 548 -24.41 -22.90 -6.60
N LYS A 549 -24.87 -22.45 -7.77
CA LYS A 549 -25.22 -23.30 -8.91
C LYS A 549 -24.67 -22.71 -10.21
N ILE A 550 -23.91 -23.50 -10.95
CA ILE A 550 -23.32 -23.12 -12.24
C ILE A 550 -23.95 -23.97 -13.33
N THR A 551 -24.60 -23.32 -14.27
CA THR A 551 -25.28 -23.97 -15.39
C THR A 551 -24.50 -23.73 -16.68
N TYR A 552 -23.88 -24.80 -17.16
CA TYR A 552 -23.22 -24.85 -18.45
C TYR A 552 -24.26 -25.17 -19.54
N PRO A 553 -24.43 -24.30 -20.54
CA PRO A 553 -25.26 -24.58 -21.71
C PRO A 553 -24.84 -25.88 -22.40
N LYS A 554 -25.73 -26.45 -23.20
CA LYS A 554 -25.43 -27.64 -24.00
C LYS A 554 -24.22 -27.39 -24.91
N GLY A 555 -23.19 -28.21 -24.76
CA GLY A 555 -21.94 -28.14 -25.53
C GLY A 555 -20.92 -27.11 -25.03
N ALA A 556 -21.18 -26.42 -23.92
CA ALA A 556 -20.31 -25.37 -23.40
C ALA A 556 -19.02 -25.87 -22.71
N LEU A 557 -18.98 -27.11 -22.20
CA LEU A 557 -17.80 -27.64 -21.50
C LEU A 557 -16.65 -28.03 -22.44
N GLY A 558 -16.86 -28.12 -23.75
CA GLY A 558 -15.81 -28.37 -24.76
C GLY A 558 -14.89 -29.58 -24.45
N ASP A 559 -13.62 -29.49 -24.87
CA ASP A 559 -12.58 -30.53 -24.69
C ASP A 559 -11.87 -30.44 -23.32
N LEU A 560 -12.58 -30.13 -22.23
CA LEU A 560 -11.98 -30.12 -20.89
C LEU A 560 -11.42 -31.51 -20.53
N THR A 561 -10.09 -31.62 -20.44
CA THR A 561 -9.37 -32.89 -20.15
C THR A 561 -8.79 -32.97 -18.73
N GLY A 562 -8.85 -31.86 -17.97
CA GLY A 562 -8.26 -31.70 -16.62
C GLY A 562 -9.27 -31.73 -15.48
N ALA A 563 -8.81 -31.46 -14.25
CA ALA A 563 -9.69 -31.21 -13.11
C ALA A 563 -10.38 -29.84 -13.29
N LEU A 564 -11.67 -29.76 -12.94
CA LEU A 564 -12.43 -28.51 -12.95
C LEU A 564 -12.54 -28.02 -11.51
N SER A 565 -11.94 -26.87 -11.21
CA SER A 565 -12.06 -26.19 -9.92
C SER A 565 -12.76 -24.86 -10.12
N VAL A 566 -13.93 -24.71 -9.52
CA VAL A 566 -14.61 -23.41 -9.47
C VAL A 566 -14.37 -22.81 -8.10
N ASN A 567 -13.43 -21.89 -8.01
CA ASN A 567 -13.21 -21.12 -6.79
C ASN A 567 -14.05 -19.86 -6.89
N VAL A 568 -15.10 -19.75 -6.08
CA VAL A 568 -15.83 -18.49 -5.88
C VAL A 568 -15.55 -18.07 -4.45
N THR A 569 -14.67 -17.09 -4.29
CA THR A 569 -14.38 -16.48 -3.00
C THR A 569 -15.34 -15.33 -2.79
N VAL A 570 -16.35 -15.53 -1.95
CA VAL A 570 -17.14 -14.43 -1.37
C VAL A 570 -16.28 -13.85 -0.23
N ASP A 571 -16.12 -12.52 -0.19
CA ASP A 571 -15.27 -11.75 0.76
C ASP A 571 -13.75 -11.82 0.53
N GLY A 572 -13.35 -11.57 -0.71
CA GLY A 572 -11.97 -11.41 -1.22
C GLY A 572 -10.82 -11.37 -0.21
N LYS A 573 -10.18 -12.52 0.03
CA LYS A 573 -8.88 -12.61 0.71
C LYS A 573 -7.69 -12.46 -0.23
N ASP A 574 -7.90 -12.56 -1.55
CA ASP A 574 -6.83 -12.45 -2.55
C ASP A 574 -6.65 -11.01 -3.05
N GLU A 575 -5.45 -10.68 -3.54
CA GLU A 575 -5.06 -9.29 -3.83
C GLU A 575 -5.94 -8.63 -4.92
N ILE A 576 -6.33 -9.40 -5.94
CA ILE A 576 -7.15 -8.89 -7.04
C ILE A 576 -8.58 -8.58 -6.58
N THR A 577 -9.17 -9.44 -5.74
CA THR A 577 -10.50 -9.16 -5.16
C THR A 577 -10.48 -7.99 -4.18
N LYS A 578 -9.39 -7.79 -3.43
CA LYS A 578 -9.22 -6.60 -2.58
C LYS A 578 -9.14 -5.32 -3.40
N LYS A 579 -8.31 -5.27 -4.45
CA LYS A 579 -8.21 -4.12 -5.35
C LYS A 579 -9.55 -3.79 -6.00
N ALA A 580 -10.26 -4.82 -6.46
CA ALA A 580 -11.59 -4.67 -7.04
C ALA A 580 -12.61 -4.12 -6.03
N ALA A 581 -12.62 -4.63 -4.80
CA ALA A 581 -13.49 -4.17 -3.73
C ALA A 581 -13.16 -2.73 -3.28
N GLU A 582 -11.88 -2.40 -3.11
CA GLU A 582 -11.40 -1.03 -2.82
C GLU A 582 -11.84 -0.05 -3.90
N LYS A 583 -11.72 -0.45 -5.17
CA LYS A 583 -12.14 0.37 -6.30
C LYS A 583 -13.65 0.64 -6.29
N ALA A 584 -14.46 -0.32 -5.83
CA ALA A 584 -15.89 -0.17 -5.69
C ALA A 584 -16.31 0.62 -4.44
N GLY A 585 -15.43 0.76 -3.44
CA GLY A 585 -15.69 1.43 -2.16
C GLY A 585 -16.61 0.62 -1.22
N GLU A 586 -17.82 0.30 -1.66
CA GLU A 586 -18.85 -0.45 -0.92
C GLU A 586 -19.27 -1.73 -1.66
N ALA A 587 -18.30 -2.60 -1.96
CA ALA A 587 -18.58 -3.92 -2.49
C ALA A 587 -19.32 -4.78 -1.45
N VAL A 588 -20.50 -5.29 -1.80
CA VAL A 588 -21.22 -6.28 -0.98
C VAL A 588 -20.77 -7.71 -1.27
N MET A 589 -20.17 -7.95 -2.44
CA MET A 589 -19.64 -9.25 -2.81
C MET A 589 -18.56 -9.10 -3.88
N THR A 590 -17.52 -9.91 -3.79
CA THR A 590 -16.51 -10.08 -4.84
C THR A 590 -16.58 -11.51 -5.38
N LEU A 591 -16.35 -11.68 -6.67
CA LEU A 591 -16.34 -12.97 -7.37
C LEU A 591 -15.07 -13.05 -8.21
N ASN A 592 -14.33 -14.15 -8.13
CA ASN A 592 -13.07 -14.31 -8.87
C ASN A 592 -13.04 -15.63 -9.64
N PHE A 593 -13.19 -15.56 -10.96
CA PHE A 593 -13.19 -16.74 -11.83
C PHE A 593 -11.80 -16.90 -12.46
N LYS A 594 -11.00 -17.87 -11.98
CA LYS A 594 -9.57 -18.01 -12.35
C LYS A 594 -9.28 -18.91 -13.56
N GLU A 595 -10.25 -19.68 -14.04
CA GLU A 595 -10.02 -20.67 -15.11
C GLU A 595 -10.63 -20.23 -16.44
N GLU A 596 -9.79 -19.73 -17.35
CA GLU A 596 -10.19 -19.29 -18.70
C GLU A 596 -10.87 -20.40 -19.50
N LYS A 597 -10.48 -21.67 -19.28
CA LYS A 597 -11.03 -22.82 -20.01
C LYS A 597 -12.49 -23.10 -19.68
N MET A 598 -13.01 -22.58 -18.56
CA MET A 598 -14.43 -22.67 -18.21
C MET A 598 -15.35 -21.95 -19.20
N PHE A 599 -14.84 -20.96 -19.94
CA PHE A 599 -15.64 -20.05 -20.75
C PHE A 599 -15.39 -20.19 -22.26
N SER A 600 -14.71 -21.28 -22.68
CA SER A 600 -14.17 -21.47 -24.04
C SER A 600 -15.21 -21.58 -25.18
N ALA A 601 -16.52 -21.59 -24.91
CA ALA A 601 -17.56 -21.89 -25.89
C ALA A 601 -18.25 -20.69 -26.57
N GLN A 602 -17.81 -19.43 -26.37
CA GLN A 602 -18.54 -18.22 -26.84
C GLN A 602 -20.01 -18.14 -26.35
N GLN A 603 -20.38 -18.91 -25.32
CA GLN A 603 -21.71 -18.93 -24.73
C GLN A 603 -21.60 -18.56 -23.27
N SER A 604 -22.49 -17.67 -22.80
CA SER A 604 -22.50 -17.23 -21.40
C SER A 604 -22.86 -18.40 -20.48
N VAL A 605 -22.07 -18.58 -19.43
CA VAL A 605 -22.36 -19.51 -18.34
C VAL A 605 -23.27 -18.81 -17.33
N LYS A 606 -24.37 -19.46 -16.96
CA LYS A 606 -25.28 -18.93 -15.93
C LYS A 606 -24.77 -19.34 -14.55
N ILE A 607 -24.65 -18.38 -13.64
CA ILE A 607 -24.19 -18.58 -12.27
C ILE A 607 -25.25 -18.03 -11.33
N GLU A 608 -25.73 -18.88 -10.44
CA GLU A 608 -26.68 -18.54 -9.39
C GLU A 608 -25.94 -18.64 -8.06
N ILE A 609 -25.95 -17.55 -7.28
CA ILE A 609 -25.22 -17.42 -6.01
C ILE A 609 -26.21 -17.12 -4.92
N LYS A 610 -26.10 -17.84 -3.80
CA LYS A 610 -26.91 -17.58 -2.63
C LYS A 610 -26.32 -16.40 -1.85
N THR A 611 -27.14 -15.39 -1.59
CA THR A 611 -26.73 -14.17 -0.90
C THR A 611 -27.27 -14.16 0.53
N ASP A 612 -26.75 -13.24 1.34
CA ASP A 612 -27.32 -12.94 2.64
C ASP A 612 -28.77 -12.45 2.52
N THR A 613 -29.58 -12.77 3.54
CA THR A 613 -31.01 -12.43 3.56
C THR A 613 -31.29 -10.93 3.50
N GLU A 614 -30.32 -10.10 3.88
CA GLU A 614 -30.43 -8.65 3.87
C GLU A 614 -30.38 -8.05 2.45
N LEU A 615 -29.86 -8.79 1.46
CA LEU A 615 -29.78 -8.35 0.07
C LEU A 615 -31.03 -8.70 -0.74
N VAL A 616 -31.97 -9.47 -0.19
CA VAL A 616 -33.21 -9.89 -0.89
C VAL A 616 -34.00 -8.68 -1.39
N GLY A 617 -34.30 -8.67 -2.69
CA GLY A 617 -35.03 -7.60 -3.37
C GLY A 617 -34.20 -6.37 -3.72
N LYS A 618 -32.91 -6.33 -3.34
CA LYS A 618 -32.01 -5.23 -3.74
C LYS A 618 -31.51 -5.40 -5.17
N THR A 619 -31.31 -4.26 -5.84
CA THR A 619 -30.56 -4.21 -7.10
C THR A 619 -29.08 -4.09 -6.79
N LEU A 620 -28.27 -4.95 -7.39
CA LEU A 620 -26.82 -4.95 -7.28
C LEU A 620 -26.20 -4.67 -8.64
N TYR A 621 -25.15 -3.85 -8.65
CA TYR A 621 -24.40 -3.51 -9.85
C TYR A 621 -23.26 -4.48 -10.04
N TYR A 622 -23.40 -5.36 -11.04
CA TYR A 622 -22.39 -6.35 -11.36
C TYR A 622 -21.34 -5.73 -12.29
N GLN A 623 -20.12 -5.56 -11.79
CA GLN A 623 -19.04 -4.84 -12.46
C GLN A 623 -17.81 -5.74 -12.60
N LYS A 624 -17.17 -5.73 -13.77
CA LYS A 624 -15.89 -6.40 -14.00
C LYS A 624 -14.76 -5.46 -13.59
N TYR A 625 -13.79 -5.97 -12.84
CA TYR A 625 -12.56 -5.26 -12.55
C TYR A 625 -11.55 -5.51 -13.67
N ASP A 626 -11.15 -4.43 -14.33
CA ASP A 626 -10.07 -4.43 -15.32
C ASP A 626 -8.75 -4.07 -14.61
N GLU A 627 -7.88 -5.07 -14.50
CA GLU A 627 -6.58 -4.94 -13.85
C GLU A 627 -5.62 -4.00 -14.59
N GLU A 628 -5.70 -3.95 -15.93
CA GLU A 628 -4.78 -3.15 -16.75
C GLU A 628 -5.08 -1.66 -16.62
N THR A 629 -6.37 -1.32 -16.60
CA THR A 629 -6.82 0.08 -16.51
C THR A 629 -7.12 0.54 -15.08
N ASN A 630 -7.20 -0.40 -14.12
CA ASN A 630 -7.63 -0.17 -12.75
C ASN A 630 -9.01 0.52 -12.69
N GLN A 631 -9.94 0.02 -13.50
CA GLN A 631 -11.31 0.51 -13.62
C GLN A 631 -12.33 -0.59 -13.41
N LEU A 632 -13.52 -0.20 -12.96
CA LEU A 632 -14.70 -1.05 -12.96
C LEU A 632 -15.51 -0.76 -14.22
N VAL A 633 -15.88 -1.81 -14.93
CA VAL A 633 -16.73 -1.73 -16.12
C VAL A 633 -18.03 -2.44 -15.81
N LEU A 634 -19.15 -1.74 -15.99
CA LEU A 634 -20.47 -2.31 -15.74
C LEU A 634 -20.70 -3.52 -16.67
N VAL A 635 -21.09 -4.65 -16.09
CA VAL A 635 -21.58 -5.79 -16.87
C VAL A 635 -23.09 -5.67 -17.02
N MET A 636 -23.82 -5.67 -15.91
CA MET A 636 -25.26 -5.41 -15.87
C MET A 636 -25.76 -5.15 -14.43
N PRO A 637 -26.85 -4.39 -14.24
CA PRO A 637 -27.61 -4.45 -12.99
C PRO A 637 -28.33 -5.79 -12.86
N THR A 638 -28.41 -6.34 -11.65
CA THR A 638 -29.10 -7.59 -11.34
C THR A 638 -29.85 -7.47 -10.02
N VAL A 639 -30.85 -8.33 -9.79
CA VAL A 639 -31.71 -8.27 -8.59
C VAL A 639 -31.62 -9.59 -7.84
N VAL A 640 -31.44 -9.51 -6.52
CA VAL A 640 -31.54 -10.68 -5.66
C VAL A 640 -33.01 -11.06 -5.53
N ASN A 641 -33.36 -12.28 -5.94
CA ASN A 641 -34.75 -12.73 -5.92
C ASN A 641 -35.27 -12.97 -4.49
N GLU A 642 -36.57 -13.23 -4.36
CA GLU A 642 -37.24 -13.45 -3.06
C GLU A 642 -36.68 -14.65 -2.27
N GLU A 643 -36.01 -15.59 -2.94
CA GLU A 643 -35.39 -16.77 -2.34
C GLU A 643 -33.93 -16.53 -1.90
N GLY A 644 -33.40 -15.32 -2.10
CA GLY A 644 -32.01 -14.97 -1.79
C GLY A 644 -31.00 -15.45 -2.81
N TRP A 645 -31.43 -15.71 -4.04
CA TRP A 645 -30.53 -16.06 -5.15
C TRP A 645 -30.32 -14.88 -6.08
N LEU A 646 -29.04 -14.68 -6.40
CA LEU A 646 -28.55 -13.74 -7.39
C LEU A 646 -28.17 -14.50 -8.65
N GLU A 647 -28.66 -14.06 -9.81
CA GLU A 647 -28.30 -14.64 -11.10
C GLU A 647 -27.38 -13.68 -11.88
N VAL A 648 -26.25 -14.21 -12.37
CA VAL A 648 -25.31 -13.50 -13.25
C VAL A 648 -24.91 -14.39 -14.42
N SER A 649 -24.58 -13.77 -15.57
CA SER A 649 -24.13 -14.47 -16.77
C SER A 649 -22.69 -14.08 -17.11
N GLN A 650 -21.81 -15.07 -17.26
CA GLN A 650 -20.37 -14.85 -17.50
C GLN A 650 -19.90 -15.38 -18.84
N LEU A 651 -19.10 -14.57 -19.54
CA LEU A 651 -18.48 -14.94 -20.81
C LEU A 651 -16.96 -15.14 -20.70
N GLU A 652 -16.34 -14.68 -19.62
CA GLU A 652 -14.89 -14.69 -19.47
C GLU A 652 -14.47 -14.79 -18.00
N ALA A 653 -13.27 -15.33 -17.80
CA ALA A 653 -12.59 -15.35 -16.52
C ALA A 653 -12.23 -13.92 -16.08
N GLY A 654 -12.08 -13.71 -14.77
CA GLY A 654 -11.74 -12.41 -14.19
C GLY A 654 -12.34 -12.17 -12.81
N CYS A 655 -12.00 -11.01 -12.25
CA CYS A 655 -12.55 -10.55 -10.98
C CYS A 655 -13.73 -9.61 -11.22
N TYR A 656 -14.77 -9.79 -10.43
CA TYR A 656 -16.01 -9.02 -10.50
C TYR A 656 -16.47 -8.61 -9.11
N VAL A 657 -17.20 -7.51 -9.08
CA VAL A 657 -17.72 -6.89 -7.86
C VAL A 657 -19.23 -6.71 -8.00
N LEU A 658 -19.93 -6.89 -6.89
CA LEU A 658 -21.29 -6.43 -6.70
C LEU A 658 -21.32 -5.33 -5.66
N SER A 659 -21.96 -4.22 -6.01
CA SER A 659 -22.17 -3.08 -5.14
C SER A 659 -23.65 -2.70 -5.13
N GLU A 660 -24.14 -2.14 -4.01
CA GLU A 660 -25.50 -1.58 -3.93
C GLU A 660 -25.58 -0.19 -4.60
N THR A 661 -24.43 0.44 -4.82
CA THR A 661 -24.29 1.78 -5.40
C THR A 661 -23.45 1.73 -6.68
N ILE A 662 -23.65 2.72 -7.55
CA ILE A 662 -22.90 2.93 -8.79
C ILE A 662 -22.67 4.43 -8.98
N ASP A 663 -21.55 4.79 -9.58
CA ASP A 663 -21.27 6.18 -9.91
C ASP A 663 -22.41 6.74 -10.81
N PRO A 664 -22.87 7.97 -10.57
CA PRO A 664 -23.92 8.56 -11.39
C PRO A 664 -23.44 8.80 -12.83
N TYR A 665 -24.41 9.11 -13.71
CA TYR A 665 -24.23 9.46 -15.12
C TYR A 665 -23.98 8.26 -16.05
N TRP A 666 -23.30 8.50 -17.17
CA TRP A 666 -23.14 7.54 -18.26
C TRP A 666 -22.14 6.44 -17.94
N HIS A 667 -22.59 5.19 -18.10
CA HIS A 667 -21.75 3.99 -18.03
C HIS A 667 -21.86 3.19 -19.31
N LYS A 668 -20.71 2.77 -19.83
CA LYS A 668 -20.63 1.85 -20.96
C LYS A 668 -20.38 0.44 -20.45
N THR A 669 -21.15 -0.54 -20.93
CA THR A 669 -20.99 -1.92 -20.52
C THR A 669 -19.89 -2.64 -21.30
N VAL A 670 -19.50 -3.83 -20.81
CA VAL A 670 -18.61 -4.75 -21.54
C VAL A 670 -19.18 -5.22 -22.89
N THR A 671 -20.49 -5.06 -23.12
CA THR A 671 -21.18 -5.40 -24.39
C THR A 671 -21.37 -4.21 -25.32
N ASP A 672 -20.71 -3.08 -25.05
CA ASP A 672 -20.83 -1.80 -25.78
C ASP A 672 -22.20 -1.10 -25.68
N ASP A 673 -23.04 -1.50 -24.72
CA ASP A 673 -24.30 -0.81 -24.41
C ASP A 673 -24.06 0.38 -23.48
N TRP A 674 -24.94 1.39 -23.53
CA TRP A 674 -24.86 2.57 -22.67
C TRP A 674 -26.04 2.64 -21.71
N TYR A 675 -25.76 2.96 -20.46
CA TYR A 675 -26.72 3.18 -19.39
C TYR A 675 -26.49 4.56 -18.79
N TYR A 676 -27.54 5.14 -18.23
CA TYR A 676 -27.44 6.38 -17.46
C TYR A 676 -28.04 6.18 -16.07
N PHE A 677 -27.29 6.57 -15.05
CA PHE A 677 -27.72 6.54 -13.65
C PHE A 677 -27.94 7.98 -13.16
N ASP A 678 -29.01 8.22 -12.41
CA ASP A 678 -29.22 9.51 -11.77
C ASP A 678 -28.25 9.73 -10.60
N GLU A 679 -28.32 10.90 -9.95
CA GLU A 679 -27.47 11.25 -8.80
C GLU A 679 -27.66 10.31 -7.59
N GLN A 680 -28.74 9.53 -7.57
CA GLN A 680 -29.02 8.52 -6.54
C GLN A 680 -28.59 7.12 -6.99
N GLY A 681 -27.93 6.99 -8.15
CA GLY A 681 -27.50 5.73 -8.71
C GLY A 681 -28.65 4.88 -9.25
N GLN A 682 -29.85 5.43 -9.49
CA GLN A 682 -30.96 4.69 -10.08
C GLN A 682 -30.88 4.72 -11.61
N THR A 683 -31.14 3.59 -12.25
CA THR A 683 -31.16 3.50 -13.72
C THR A 683 -32.27 4.36 -14.29
N VAL A 684 -31.91 5.30 -15.17
CA VAL A 684 -32.87 6.14 -15.89
C VAL A 684 -33.43 5.38 -17.08
N THR A 685 -34.74 5.48 -17.27
CA THR A 685 -35.47 4.96 -18.43
C THR A 685 -36.29 6.08 -19.07
N GLY A 686 -36.64 5.93 -20.34
CA GLY A 686 -37.35 6.94 -21.13
C GLY A 686 -36.45 8.08 -21.62
N TRP A 687 -37.02 9.26 -21.81
CA TRP A 687 -36.31 10.42 -22.33
C TRP A 687 -35.35 11.02 -21.31
N LEU A 688 -34.10 11.21 -21.70
CA LEU A 688 -33.06 11.87 -20.92
C LEU A 688 -32.55 13.11 -21.65
N ALA A 689 -32.47 14.23 -20.95
CA ALA A 689 -31.79 15.43 -21.43
C ALA A 689 -30.43 15.56 -20.73
N ASP A 690 -29.34 15.52 -21.50
CA ASP A 690 -27.97 15.68 -21.01
C ASP A 690 -27.20 16.66 -21.91
N ASN A 691 -26.62 17.71 -21.31
CA ASN A 691 -25.81 18.73 -21.97
C ASN A 691 -26.38 19.30 -23.30
N SER A 692 -27.70 19.53 -23.34
CA SER A 692 -28.48 20.04 -24.49
C SER A 692 -28.86 19.00 -25.56
N ASP A 693 -28.41 17.76 -25.43
CA ASP A 693 -28.82 16.65 -26.27
C ASP A 693 -29.93 15.83 -25.59
N TRP A 694 -30.75 15.15 -26.40
CA TRP A 694 -31.78 14.22 -25.92
C TRP A 694 -31.41 12.80 -26.30
N TYR A 695 -31.61 11.89 -25.35
CA TYR A 695 -31.39 10.45 -25.48
C TYR A 695 -32.67 9.73 -25.09
N TYR A 696 -32.82 8.49 -25.55
CA TYR A 696 -33.90 7.62 -25.10
C TYR A 696 -33.31 6.34 -24.54
N LEU A 697 -33.60 6.05 -23.27
CA LEU A 697 -33.19 4.86 -22.57
C LEU A 697 -34.39 3.90 -22.58
N GLU A 698 -34.21 2.67 -23.06
CA GLU A 698 -35.29 1.69 -23.13
C GLU A 698 -35.75 1.25 -21.73
N GLU A 699 -36.79 0.40 -21.66
CA GLU A 699 -37.36 -0.09 -20.40
C GLU A 699 -36.32 -0.76 -19.49
N LYS A 700 -35.28 -1.36 -20.08
CA LYS A 700 -34.15 -1.97 -19.35
C LYS A 700 -33.01 -1.01 -19.04
N GLY A 701 -33.10 0.26 -19.45
CA GLY A 701 -32.07 1.29 -19.24
C GLY A 701 -31.04 1.44 -20.35
N THR A 702 -31.02 0.55 -21.35
CA THR A 702 -30.11 0.62 -22.49
C THR A 702 -30.43 1.79 -23.41
N MET A 703 -29.42 2.56 -23.81
CA MET A 703 -29.58 3.69 -24.72
C MET A 703 -29.96 3.23 -26.13
N HIS A 704 -31.09 3.73 -26.63
CA HIS A 704 -31.61 3.44 -27.96
C HIS A 704 -30.81 4.16 -29.05
N LYS A 705 -30.59 3.48 -30.18
CA LYS A 705 -29.96 4.02 -31.40
C LYS A 705 -30.85 3.75 -32.61
N GLY A 706 -30.85 4.66 -33.58
CA GLY A 706 -31.65 4.51 -34.79
C GLY A 706 -33.11 4.89 -34.60
N TRP A 707 -34.00 4.24 -35.37
CA TRP A 707 -35.42 4.59 -35.44
C TRP A 707 -36.21 4.12 -34.22
N LEU A 708 -36.87 5.07 -33.57
CA LEU A 708 -37.67 4.86 -32.36
C LEU A 708 -39.13 5.23 -32.64
N SER A 709 -40.07 4.36 -32.31
CA SER A 709 -41.51 4.64 -32.42
C SER A 709 -42.15 4.66 -31.03
N LEU A 710 -42.68 5.80 -30.62
CA LEU A 710 -43.40 6.00 -29.37
C LEU A 710 -44.76 6.62 -29.66
N ASP A 711 -45.84 5.98 -29.24
CA ASP A 711 -47.23 6.46 -29.41
C ASP A 711 -47.53 6.97 -30.84
N ASP A 712 -47.27 6.13 -31.85
CA ASP A 712 -47.40 6.40 -33.29
C ASP A 712 -46.52 7.55 -33.85
N THR A 713 -45.64 8.12 -33.02
CA THR A 713 -44.67 9.15 -33.40
C THR A 713 -43.29 8.53 -33.59
N TRP A 714 -42.66 8.84 -34.73
CA TRP A 714 -41.32 8.35 -35.05
C TRP A 714 -40.24 9.38 -34.72
N TYR A 715 -39.16 8.92 -34.11
CA TYR A 715 -37.95 9.66 -33.80
C TYR A 715 -36.75 8.90 -34.39
N CYS A 716 -35.60 9.57 -34.50
CA CYS A 716 -34.36 8.91 -34.90
C CYS A 716 -33.20 9.38 -34.03
N MET A 717 -32.46 8.43 -33.47
CA MET A 717 -31.26 8.65 -32.67
C MET A 717 -30.04 8.33 -33.54
N ASN A 718 -28.99 9.15 -33.47
CA ASN A 718 -27.75 8.87 -34.21
C ASN A 718 -26.92 7.74 -33.56
N ASP A 719 -25.74 7.43 -34.11
CA ASP A 719 -24.87 6.34 -33.60
C ASP A 719 -24.35 6.58 -32.17
N ALA A 720 -24.32 7.84 -31.74
CA ALA A 720 -24.01 8.25 -30.37
C ALA A 720 -25.25 8.31 -29.47
N GLY A 721 -26.42 7.92 -29.97
CA GLY A 721 -27.70 7.90 -29.25
C GLY A 721 -28.37 9.27 -29.09
N LYS A 722 -27.88 10.32 -29.77
CA LYS A 722 -28.46 11.67 -29.70
C LYS A 722 -29.64 11.81 -30.65
N LEU A 723 -30.72 12.44 -30.19
CA LEU A 723 -31.91 12.71 -30.98
C LEU A 723 -31.59 13.62 -32.16
N ILE A 724 -31.91 13.15 -33.37
CA ILE A 724 -31.75 13.91 -34.60
C ILE A 724 -32.89 14.92 -34.74
N LYS A 725 -32.53 16.16 -35.09
CA LYS A 725 -33.45 17.24 -35.47
C LYS A 725 -33.05 17.79 -36.83
N GLY A 726 -34.02 18.19 -37.64
CA GLY A 726 -33.81 18.62 -39.01
C GLY A 726 -33.60 17.45 -39.98
N TRP A 727 -32.77 17.68 -41.01
CA TRP A 727 -32.53 16.72 -42.09
C TRP A 727 -31.75 15.48 -41.63
N ASN A 728 -32.28 14.30 -41.97
CA ASN A 728 -31.69 12.99 -41.67
C ASN A 728 -31.55 12.14 -42.95
N PRO A 729 -30.37 12.10 -43.58
CA PRO A 729 -30.11 11.26 -44.74
C PRO A 729 -29.88 9.79 -44.33
N GLN A 730 -30.65 8.88 -44.91
CA GLN A 730 -30.55 7.43 -44.70
C GLN A 730 -30.40 6.74 -46.06
N GLY A 731 -29.16 6.52 -46.47
CA GLY A 731 -28.83 6.06 -47.81
C GLY A 731 -29.23 7.08 -48.87
N SER A 732 -30.06 6.68 -49.84
CA SER A 732 -30.57 7.59 -50.85
C SER A 732 -31.80 8.37 -50.39
N ILE A 733 -32.44 8.05 -49.26
CA ILE A 733 -33.69 8.66 -48.76
C ILE A 733 -33.35 9.77 -47.75
N TRP A 734 -34.10 10.87 -47.78
CA TRP A 734 -33.97 11.97 -46.82
C TRP A 734 -35.25 12.06 -46.00
N TYR A 735 -35.10 12.22 -44.69
CA TYR A 735 -36.20 12.44 -43.74
C TYR A 735 -36.02 13.81 -43.08
N TYR A 736 -37.09 14.37 -42.53
CA TYR A 736 -37.02 15.61 -41.74
C TYR A 736 -37.69 15.43 -40.38
N HIS A 737 -36.96 15.77 -39.32
CA HIS A 737 -37.44 15.77 -37.95
C HIS A 737 -37.66 17.21 -37.49
N ASP A 738 -38.78 17.50 -36.85
CA ASP A 738 -39.08 18.86 -36.38
C ASP A 738 -38.22 19.26 -35.16
N ALA A 739 -38.48 20.44 -34.59
CA ALA A 739 -37.73 20.96 -33.43
C ALA A 739 -37.86 20.08 -32.16
N THR A 740 -38.91 19.26 -32.08
CA THR A 740 -39.11 18.26 -31.01
C THR A 740 -38.49 16.91 -31.34
N GLY A 741 -38.03 16.71 -32.58
CA GLY A 741 -37.42 15.48 -33.08
C GLY A 741 -38.40 14.51 -33.73
N SER A 742 -39.69 14.86 -33.79
CA SER A 742 -40.72 14.04 -34.41
C SER A 742 -40.58 14.04 -35.93
N LEU A 743 -40.71 12.87 -36.56
CA LEU A 743 -40.69 12.70 -38.01
C LEU A 743 -41.89 13.41 -38.64
N VAL A 744 -41.60 14.36 -39.52
CA VAL A 744 -42.62 15.08 -40.28
C VAL A 744 -43.20 14.19 -41.38
N LYS A 745 -44.50 14.31 -41.65
CA LYS A 745 -45.20 13.62 -42.74
C LYS A 745 -46.22 14.55 -43.38
N ASN A 746 -46.40 14.46 -44.69
CA ASN A 746 -47.37 15.24 -45.48
C ASN A 746 -47.25 16.76 -45.30
N GLN A 747 -46.03 17.30 -45.36
CA GLN A 747 -45.81 18.70 -45.04
C GLN A 747 -44.66 19.32 -45.84
N TRP A 748 -44.80 20.61 -46.14
CA TRP A 748 -43.76 21.45 -46.69
C TRP A 748 -42.80 21.95 -45.61
N ILE A 749 -41.51 21.85 -45.87
CA ILE A 749 -40.41 22.33 -45.02
C ILE A 749 -39.68 23.46 -45.75
N TRP A 750 -39.50 24.59 -45.07
CA TRP A 750 -38.64 25.68 -45.53
C TRP A 750 -37.29 25.60 -44.83
N ASP A 751 -36.23 25.44 -45.61
CA ASP A 751 -34.87 25.36 -45.08
C ASP A 751 -33.88 25.99 -46.07
N GLU A 752 -32.93 26.75 -45.54
CA GLU A 752 -31.87 27.45 -46.30
C GLU A 752 -32.32 28.18 -47.58
N GLY A 753 -33.53 28.75 -47.60
CA GLY A 753 -34.04 29.53 -48.74
C GLY A 753 -34.78 28.71 -49.80
N SER A 754 -35.06 27.44 -49.54
CA SER A 754 -35.76 26.52 -50.45
C SER A 754 -36.90 25.79 -49.77
N TRP A 755 -37.92 25.40 -50.54
CA TRP A 755 -39.03 24.56 -50.07
C TRP A 755 -38.81 23.10 -50.47
N TYR A 756 -39.11 22.20 -49.55
CA TYR A 756 -39.03 20.75 -49.72
C TYR A 756 -40.32 20.09 -49.22
N TYR A 757 -40.75 19.00 -49.85
CA TYR A 757 -41.98 18.29 -49.43
C TYR A 757 -41.66 16.91 -48.87
N ILE A 758 -42.19 16.62 -47.68
CA ILE A 758 -42.10 15.33 -47.01
C ILE A 758 -43.41 14.57 -47.19
N ASP A 759 -43.37 13.36 -47.76
CA ASP A 759 -44.55 12.58 -48.11
C ASP A 759 -45.20 11.85 -46.91
N HIS A 760 -46.23 11.04 -47.17
CA HIS A 760 -46.96 10.32 -46.12
C HIS A 760 -46.14 9.21 -45.42
N THR A 761 -45.02 8.80 -46.02
CA THR A 761 -44.07 7.85 -45.43
C THR A 761 -43.03 8.54 -44.56
N GLY A 762 -42.86 9.86 -44.72
CA GLY A 762 -41.80 10.65 -44.09
C GLY A 762 -40.60 10.89 -45.00
N SER A 763 -40.63 10.41 -46.25
CA SER A 763 -39.55 10.57 -47.22
C SER A 763 -39.66 11.91 -47.93
N MET A 764 -38.53 12.58 -48.15
CA MET A 764 -38.45 13.76 -49.00
C MET A 764 -38.70 13.38 -50.45
N LEU A 765 -39.73 13.98 -51.05
CA LEU A 765 -40.06 13.80 -52.45
C LEU A 765 -38.95 14.41 -53.32
N ARG A 766 -38.59 13.71 -54.40
CA ARG A 766 -37.60 14.14 -55.40
C ARG A 766 -38.09 13.78 -56.79
N ASP A 767 -37.79 14.65 -57.75
CA ASP A 767 -38.10 14.48 -59.17
C ASP A 767 -39.55 14.05 -59.40
N GLY A 768 -40.49 14.85 -58.91
CA GLY A 768 -41.90 14.47 -58.86
C GLY A 768 -42.84 15.61 -58.49
N TYR A 769 -44.13 15.27 -58.40
CA TYR A 769 -45.20 16.22 -58.06
C TYR A 769 -45.77 15.93 -56.67
N THR A 770 -45.94 16.98 -55.87
CA THR A 770 -46.58 16.92 -54.56
C THR A 770 -48.10 16.73 -54.68
N PRO A 771 -48.81 16.29 -53.62
CA PRO A 771 -50.27 16.07 -53.67
C PRO A 771 -51.10 17.31 -54.01
N ASP A 772 -50.58 18.51 -53.74
CA ASP A 772 -51.15 19.81 -54.10
C ASP A 772 -50.70 20.33 -55.48
N GLY A 773 -49.90 19.55 -56.22
CA GLY A 773 -49.64 19.74 -57.65
C GLY A 773 -48.36 20.51 -58.00
N PHE A 774 -47.45 20.76 -57.05
CA PHE A 774 -46.19 21.44 -57.30
C PHE A 774 -45.08 20.45 -57.64
N HIS A 775 -44.18 20.84 -58.55
CA HIS A 775 -43.02 20.03 -58.92
C HIS A 775 -41.84 20.28 -57.97
N VAL A 776 -41.08 19.23 -57.66
CA VAL A 776 -39.79 19.31 -56.95
C VAL A 776 -38.72 18.61 -57.78
N ASN A 777 -37.54 19.23 -57.89
CA ASN A 777 -36.46 18.71 -58.74
C ASN A 777 -35.73 17.49 -58.13
N GLN A 778 -34.66 17.02 -58.78
CA GLN A 778 -33.86 15.87 -58.33
C GLN A 778 -33.23 16.06 -56.93
N SER A 779 -33.01 17.30 -56.49
CA SER A 779 -32.54 17.64 -55.15
C SER A 779 -33.68 17.83 -54.14
N GLY A 780 -34.94 17.74 -54.58
CA GLY A 780 -36.14 17.87 -53.75
C GLY A 780 -36.58 19.33 -53.52
N VAL A 781 -35.91 20.27 -54.19
CA VAL A 781 -36.21 21.70 -54.11
C VAL A 781 -37.38 22.02 -55.02
N TYR A 782 -38.37 22.73 -54.47
CA TYR A 782 -39.44 23.34 -55.24
C TYR A 782 -38.88 24.26 -56.33
N ASP A 783 -39.20 23.95 -57.59
CA ASP A 783 -38.95 24.81 -58.73
C ASP A 783 -40.26 25.29 -59.35
N TYR A 784 -40.30 26.58 -59.70
CA TYR A 784 -41.49 27.26 -60.21
C TYR A 784 -41.77 26.96 -61.68
#